data_AF-A0A1J4L263-F1
#
_entry.id   AF-A0A1J4L263-F1
#
_cell.length_a   1.000
_cell.length_b   1.000
_cell.length_c   1.000
_cell.angle_alpha   90.00
_cell.angle_beta   90.00
_cell.angle_gamma   90.00
#
_symmetry.space_group_name_H-M   'P 1'
#
loop_
_entity.id
_entity.type
_entity.pdbx_description
1 polymer ?
#
loop_
_entity_poly.entity_id
_entity_poly.type
_entity_poly.pdbx_seq_one_letter_code
_entity_poly.pdbx_strand_id
1 'polypeptide(L)'
;MFDTSSDFDHLNSHDHPQESETDMQLLAESQAMLLREQNETLTKENASLRAQFEEALRITKQVEEIHQKNRELKTQVRDYQSQLDNLNQRMEISTRTIDELNQKIELEKTNAHSAHENEQAIIQKEIQKAKSQAKAQVDNLLEQVDQLSKSKEKTELEQKMIHGKIERCLDNAQHYFHVNFRSFDDLISFLSQSPIISTQQEEQVVNTVKTVTISAPANISVAQLQKLGKRLKREKAKLKEQLCVNDELETLFNKMKREQQDSDKRHQQELDSLRKELEQQKEDASILDSDQKHQISLLKAKIETLKSGNAKRNVSDHIVYKPVQPVQQQQPVQIQQQHPQPQPNVADSYADYEMAIDQMTQRNNELSRQLRTVSTQRDELATKVRELENLKHEFDINLEKSKNELNALSIVHKETVNELESVRSALHEREVGVDKKEKAKLKREMSTMRSQINNLQSSLDSQKKQTYELTLANEQSTHTISQLNLKLAESRKVIEEDQRTIENLKDDLHAAQHDLEDKPSLTPDDIMPPNVWRFPDFGSELSEQITKVIVNTALQPASKLQNIYRIIYHYYSKLLGERDSSINNACNEIQSIKHAVNQFLVNVSISLGMDPITFEDFFAHNGSSILANAINQIRSSHDEFKRLYEQYTTALTHFFKTMNMSPDSDAKAIIDTTNRIRDQLNAQTAILQKRSKKCHEINLAFKLLKRKYNTDVEELTNQSEHLHEVVDTLTKTNNNLTAANQQIKRELQSLKVEYRDYRDNVEERETTLSERYEDEKQAWNNERQKLISQIHDSVYQVENKYSAASTANGENENVICRLRSTIASQKATLNERDNEIAKVKREADEAAQNILNKAEREKKQLIESYEKAVNEITAQCNTHRNDVERLAKTVTESEKKLKQAKAALMQLKRDNVKVTSELQAQKEQSDREKKLAESSSKTAILNVENNCNSKLDEQKAKFDAEKRRLYAYVADTFKQFFNPHDNIDERSFKNIVTKARDELARLVASDVAIRRFVGASTHQKTDDAVAQLLMTGSP
;
A
#
# COMPACT_ATOMS: atom_id res chain seq x y z
N MET A 1 -5.35 -59.23 -59.16
CA MET A 1 -4.59 -60.15 -60.03
C MET A 1 -4.57 -61.51 -59.37
N PHE A 2 -4.72 -62.56 -60.16
CA PHE A 2 -4.73 -63.98 -59.79
C PHE A 2 -5.88 -64.48 -58.90
N ASP A 3 -6.77 -65.20 -59.56
CA ASP A 3 -7.65 -66.24 -59.03
C ASP A 3 -6.86 -67.46 -58.54
N THR A 4 -7.51 -68.35 -57.80
CA THR A 4 -7.44 -69.80 -58.10
C THR A 4 -8.60 -70.57 -57.46
N SER A 5 -9.04 -71.63 -58.13
CA SER A 5 -10.17 -72.50 -57.75
C SER A 5 -9.73 -73.97 -57.66
N SER A 6 -10.46 -74.76 -56.85
CA SER A 6 -10.53 -76.23 -56.85
C SER A 6 -11.76 -76.57 -56.01
N ASP A 7 -12.83 -77.17 -56.51
CA ASP A 7 -12.98 -78.52 -57.07
C ASP A 7 -12.69 -79.63 -56.04
N PHE A 8 -13.73 -80.40 -55.69
CA PHE A 8 -13.79 -81.85 -55.98
C PHE A 8 -15.22 -82.42 -55.80
N ASP A 9 -15.73 -83.12 -56.82
CA ASP A 9 -16.94 -83.93 -56.79
C ASP A 9 -16.64 -85.39 -56.38
N HIS A 10 -17.66 -86.15 -55.93
CA HIS A 10 -18.21 -87.38 -56.57
C HIS A 10 -18.70 -88.56 -55.68
N LEU A 11 -19.84 -89.12 -56.15
CA LEU A 11 -20.24 -90.55 -56.23
C LEU A 11 -20.83 -91.33 -55.02
N ASN A 12 -22.13 -91.61 -55.15
CA ASN A 12 -22.85 -92.91 -55.08
C ASN A 12 -22.52 -93.97 -54.00
N SER A 13 -23.57 -94.47 -53.32
CA SER A 13 -24.34 -95.65 -53.79
C SER A 13 -25.55 -96.02 -52.89
N HIS A 14 -26.36 -96.99 -53.33
CA HIS A 14 -27.47 -97.67 -52.61
C HIS A 14 -27.07 -98.16 -51.18
N ASP A 15 -27.98 -98.40 -50.22
CA ASP A 15 -29.31 -99.03 -50.29
C ASP A 15 -30.24 -98.64 -49.10
N HIS A 16 -31.53 -98.99 -49.16
CA HIS A 16 -32.49 -98.83 -48.04
C HIS A 16 -32.21 -99.81 -46.87
N PRO A 17 -32.44 -99.41 -45.59
CA PRO A 17 -33.80 -99.37 -45.03
C PRO A 17 -34.20 -98.03 -44.36
N GLN A 18 -35.48 -97.69 -44.51
CA GLN A 18 -36.02 -96.33 -44.41
C GLN A 18 -36.40 -95.86 -42.99
N GLU A 19 -35.79 -96.41 -41.93
CA GLU A 19 -36.13 -96.09 -40.53
C GLU A 19 -34.94 -95.59 -39.68
N SER A 20 -33.69 -95.72 -40.15
CA SER A 20 -32.50 -95.19 -39.43
C SER A 20 -32.11 -93.77 -39.88
N GLU A 21 -32.50 -93.40 -41.10
CA GLU A 21 -32.07 -92.14 -41.72
C GLU A 21 -32.80 -90.92 -41.11
N THR A 22 -34.08 -91.07 -40.76
CA THR A 22 -34.86 -90.04 -40.05
C THR A 22 -34.32 -89.73 -38.66
N ASP A 23 -33.95 -90.75 -37.88
CA ASP A 23 -33.40 -90.56 -36.53
C ASP A 23 -31.99 -89.95 -36.59
N MET A 24 -31.17 -90.37 -37.57
CA MET A 24 -29.84 -89.80 -37.78
C MET A 24 -29.91 -88.34 -38.25
N GLN A 25 -30.90 -88.00 -39.10
CA GLN A 25 -31.14 -86.64 -39.57
C GLN A 25 -31.74 -85.75 -38.47
N LEU A 26 -32.62 -86.27 -37.62
CA LEU A 26 -33.11 -85.60 -36.39
C LEU A 26 -31.97 -85.36 -35.39
N LEU A 27 -31.05 -86.31 -35.20
CA LEU A 27 -29.86 -86.10 -34.38
C LEU A 27 -28.94 -85.02 -34.98
N ALA A 28 -28.70 -85.04 -36.29
CA ALA A 28 -27.88 -84.05 -36.96
C ALA A 28 -28.50 -82.64 -36.92
N GLU A 29 -29.82 -82.53 -37.08
CA GLU A 29 -30.56 -81.26 -37.02
C GLU A 29 -30.65 -80.72 -35.60
N SER A 30 -30.87 -81.60 -34.60
CA SER A 30 -30.76 -81.28 -33.17
C SER A 30 -29.36 -80.80 -32.79
N GLN A 31 -28.31 -81.48 -33.25
CA GLN A 31 -26.92 -81.10 -33.00
C GLN A 31 -26.56 -79.79 -33.72
N ALA A 32 -27.08 -79.54 -34.92
CA ALA A 32 -26.93 -78.27 -35.63
C ALA A 32 -27.69 -77.12 -34.94
N MET A 33 -28.85 -77.39 -34.33
CA MET A 33 -29.59 -76.44 -33.51
C MET A 33 -28.82 -76.09 -32.23
N LEU A 34 -28.29 -77.10 -31.53
CA LEU A 34 -27.46 -76.91 -30.33
C LEU A 34 -26.16 -76.13 -30.66
N LEU A 35 -25.53 -76.41 -31.80
CA LEU A 35 -24.34 -75.67 -32.26
C LEU A 35 -24.67 -74.24 -32.68
N ARG A 36 -25.87 -73.96 -33.21
CA ARG A 36 -26.34 -72.57 -33.44
C ARG A 36 -26.59 -71.85 -32.13
N GLU A 37 -27.25 -72.50 -31.16
CA GLU A 37 -27.49 -71.93 -29.83
C GLU A 37 -26.18 -71.62 -29.10
N GLN A 38 -25.19 -72.54 -29.14
CA GLN A 38 -23.84 -72.27 -28.64
C GLN A 38 -23.13 -71.12 -29.37
N ASN A 39 -23.25 -71.02 -30.70
CA ASN A 39 -22.67 -69.89 -31.43
C ASN A 39 -23.37 -68.56 -31.08
N GLU A 40 -24.68 -68.57 -30.83
CA GLU A 40 -25.43 -67.37 -30.46
C GLU A 40 -25.12 -66.93 -29.03
N THR A 41 -24.98 -67.86 -28.07
CA THR A 41 -24.52 -67.54 -26.70
C THR A 41 -23.08 -67.05 -26.71
N LEU A 42 -22.15 -67.74 -27.40
CA LEU A 42 -20.76 -67.28 -27.54
C LEU A 42 -20.67 -65.91 -28.23
N THR A 43 -21.57 -65.59 -29.16
CA THR A 43 -21.63 -64.26 -29.80
C THR A 43 -22.11 -63.18 -28.83
N LYS A 44 -23.12 -63.49 -27.99
CA LYS A 44 -23.61 -62.59 -26.93
C LYS A 44 -22.54 -62.36 -25.85
N GLU A 45 -21.82 -63.41 -25.44
CA GLU A 45 -20.67 -63.31 -24.54
C GLU A 45 -19.54 -62.47 -25.15
N ASN A 46 -19.21 -62.66 -26.45
CA ASN A 46 -18.21 -61.83 -27.14
C ASN A 46 -18.62 -60.35 -27.19
N ALA A 47 -19.91 -60.06 -27.34
CA ALA A 47 -20.44 -58.70 -27.30
C ALA A 47 -20.37 -58.10 -25.89
N SER A 48 -20.71 -58.88 -24.85
CA SER A 48 -20.59 -58.45 -23.44
C SER A 48 -19.14 -58.15 -23.07
N LEU A 49 -18.21 -59.06 -23.40
CA LEU A 49 -16.76 -58.90 -23.16
C LEU A 49 -16.18 -57.67 -23.88
N ARG A 50 -16.71 -57.31 -25.06
CA ARG A 50 -16.32 -56.07 -25.76
C ARG A 50 -16.85 -54.83 -25.05
N ALA A 51 -18.11 -54.83 -24.61
CA ALA A 51 -18.69 -53.72 -23.86
C ALA A 51 -17.99 -53.50 -22.51
N GLN A 52 -17.72 -54.59 -21.77
CA GLN A 52 -16.91 -54.58 -20.54
C GLN A 52 -15.50 -54.03 -20.78
N PHE A 53 -14.85 -54.41 -21.89
CA PHE A 53 -13.52 -53.90 -22.25
C PHE A 53 -13.53 -52.41 -22.65
N GLU A 54 -14.53 -51.96 -23.41
CA GLU A 54 -14.69 -50.53 -23.74
C GLU A 54 -15.00 -49.68 -22.49
N GLU A 55 -15.80 -50.19 -21.56
CA GLU A 55 -16.06 -49.52 -20.28
C GLU A 55 -14.81 -49.52 -19.37
N ALA A 56 -14.05 -50.62 -19.32
CA ALA A 56 -12.78 -50.68 -18.60
C ALA A 56 -11.75 -49.67 -19.16
N LEU A 57 -11.70 -49.50 -20.49
CA LEU A 57 -10.89 -48.44 -21.13
C LEU A 57 -11.41 -47.04 -20.78
N ARG A 58 -12.73 -46.83 -20.72
CA ARG A 58 -13.35 -45.56 -20.32
C ARG A 58 -13.00 -45.19 -18.88
N ILE A 59 -13.12 -46.14 -17.95
CA ILE A 59 -12.75 -45.98 -16.54
C ILE A 59 -11.24 -45.73 -16.41
N THR A 60 -10.40 -46.49 -17.12
CA THR A 60 -8.94 -46.30 -17.12
C THR A 60 -8.58 -44.87 -17.54
N LYS A 61 -9.20 -44.35 -18.61
CA LYS A 61 -9.00 -42.98 -19.07
C LYS A 61 -9.47 -41.94 -18.04
N GLN A 62 -10.61 -42.15 -17.38
CA GLN A 62 -11.07 -41.26 -16.31
C GLN A 62 -10.10 -41.26 -15.10
N VAL A 63 -9.55 -42.42 -14.75
CA VAL A 63 -8.52 -42.55 -13.70
C VAL A 63 -7.22 -41.84 -14.10
N GLU A 64 -6.80 -41.91 -15.36
CA GLU A 64 -5.68 -41.12 -15.88
C GLU A 64 -5.97 -39.60 -15.82
N GLU A 65 -7.16 -39.15 -16.22
CA GLU A 65 -7.57 -37.73 -16.12
C GLU A 65 -7.64 -37.24 -14.66
N ILE A 66 -8.03 -38.10 -13.72
CA ILE A 66 -8.01 -37.82 -12.26
C ILE A 66 -6.56 -37.77 -11.74
N HIS A 67 -5.67 -38.65 -12.19
CA HIS A 67 -4.25 -38.61 -11.83
C HIS A 67 -3.53 -37.40 -12.44
N GLN A 68 -3.88 -37.01 -13.66
CA GLN A 68 -3.42 -35.79 -14.33
C GLN A 68 -3.79 -34.56 -13.49
N LYS A 69 -5.08 -34.38 -13.16
CA LYS A 69 -5.55 -33.30 -12.27
C LYS A 69 -4.91 -33.32 -10.89
N ASN A 70 -4.70 -34.50 -10.29
CA ASN A 70 -4.01 -34.59 -8.99
C ASN A 70 -2.54 -34.18 -9.06
N ARG A 71 -1.84 -34.42 -10.19
CA ARG A 71 -0.48 -33.88 -10.40
C ARG A 71 -0.51 -32.37 -10.55
N GLU A 72 -1.41 -31.84 -11.38
CA GLU A 72 -1.57 -30.41 -11.64
C GLU A 72 -1.91 -29.63 -10.35
N LEU A 73 -2.90 -30.09 -9.58
CA LEU A 73 -3.25 -29.51 -8.28
C LEU A 73 -2.09 -29.61 -7.27
N LYS A 74 -1.34 -30.72 -7.25
CA LYS A 74 -0.19 -30.88 -6.34
C LYS A 74 1.01 -30.01 -6.72
N THR A 75 1.15 -29.64 -7.99
CA THR A 75 2.08 -28.61 -8.44
C THR A 75 1.59 -27.22 -8.03
N GLN A 76 0.32 -26.88 -8.33
CA GLN A 76 -0.27 -25.58 -7.93
C GLN A 76 -0.19 -25.35 -6.41
N VAL A 77 -0.45 -26.37 -5.59
CA VAL A 77 -0.29 -26.27 -4.13
C VAL A 77 1.16 -25.94 -3.73
N ARG A 78 2.16 -26.53 -4.39
CA ARG A 78 3.59 -26.18 -4.14
C ARG A 78 3.93 -24.77 -4.60
N ASP A 79 3.42 -24.35 -5.75
CA ASP A 79 3.66 -23.01 -6.28
C ASP A 79 3.01 -21.94 -5.38
N TYR A 80 1.79 -22.18 -4.89
CA TYR A 80 1.14 -21.33 -3.89
C TYR A 80 1.85 -21.37 -2.53
N GLN A 81 2.40 -22.51 -2.09
CA GLN A 81 3.21 -22.60 -0.87
C GLN A 81 4.48 -21.73 -1.01
N SER A 82 5.19 -21.84 -2.13
CA SER A 82 6.39 -21.05 -2.44
C SER A 82 6.09 -19.55 -2.56
N GLN A 83 4.95 -19.19 -3.15
CA GLN A 83 4.48 -17.79 -3.19
C GLN A 83 4.11 -17.26 -1.80
N LEU A 84 3.47 -18.07 -0.95
CA LEU A 84 3.13 -17.73 0.43
C LEU A 84 4.40 -17.51 1.26
N ASP A 85 5.37 -18.41 1.15
CA ASP A 85 6.65 -18.32 1.87
C ASP A 85 7.47 -17.10 1.40
N ASN A 86 7.48 -16.81 0.10
CA ASN A 86 8.11 -15.59 -0.44
C ASN A 86 7.40 -14.30 0.01
N LEU A 87 6.06 -14.29 0.04
CA LEU A 87 5.27 -13.16 0.53
C LEU A 87 5.49 -12.94 2.03
N ASN A 88 5.54 -14.02 2.83
CA ASN A 88 5.87 -13.95 4.26
C ASN A 88 7.29 -13.41 4.48
N GLN A 89 8.28 -13.88 3.74
CA GLN A 89 9.66 -13.39 3.85
C GLN A 89 9.77 -11.90 3.45
N ARG A 90 9.08 -11.48 2.39
CA ARG A 90 9.02 -10.07 1.97
C ARG A 90 8.28 -9.20 2.99
N MET A 91 7.21 -9.71 3.60
CA MET A 91 6.49 -9.04 4.66
C MET A 91 7.36 -8.88 5.91
N GLU A 92 8.08 -9.93 6.33
CA GLU A 92 8.99 -9.87 7.48
C GLU A 92 10.12 -8.86 7.26
N ILE A 93 10.74 -8.85 6.08
CA ILE A 93 11.74 -7.84 5.71
C ILE A 93 11.11 -6.44 5.76
N SER A 94 9.92 -6.24 5.19
CA SER A 94 9.21 -4.96 5.23
C SER A 94 8.88 -4.51 6.65
N THR A 95 8.47 -5.42 7.55
CA THR A 95 8.21 -5.12 8.95
C THR A 95 9.49 -4.69 9.66
N ARG A 96 10.59 -5.44 9.50
CA ARG A 96 11.89 -5.06 10.09
C ARG A 96 12.35 -3.68 9.60
N THR A 97 12.21 -3.38 8.30
CA THR A 97 12.55 -2.04 7.77
C THR A 97 11.64 -0.95 8.33
N ILE A 98 10.35 -1.22 8.56
CA ILE A 98 9.44 -0.28 9.23
C ILE A 98 9.85 -0.06 10.69
N ASP A 99 10.21 -1.11 11.42
CA ASP A 99 10.66 -1.03 12.81
C ASP A 99 11.99 -0.26 12.94
N GLU A 100 12.96 -0.52 12.05
CA GLU A 100 14.22 0.23 11.95
C GLU A 100 13.99 1.72 11.64
N LEU A 101 13.08 2.03 10.71
CA LEU A 101 12.72 3.41 10.39
C LEU A 101 12.00 4.11 11.56
N ASN A 102 11.06 3.44 12.23
CA ASN A 102 10.39 3.95 13.42
C ASN A 102 11.39 4.22 14.56
N GLN A 103 12.32 3.30 14.81
CA GLN A 103 13.36 3.46 15.82
C GLN A 103 14.30 4.63 15.47
N LYS A 104 14.62 4.82 14.19
CA LYS A 104 15.39 5.97 13.72
C LYS A 104 14.64 7.29 13.87
N ILE A 105 13.33 7.32 13.61
CA ILE A 105 12.46 8.49 13.81
C ILE A 105 12.36 8.87 15.30
N GLU A 106 12.25 7.90 16.22
CA GLU A 106 12.27 8.21 17.66
C GLU A 106 13.65 8.67 18.16
N LEU A 107 14.74 8.16 17.59
CA LEU A 107 16.09 8.67 17.85
C LEU A 107 16.25 10.11 17.34
N GLU A 108 15.70 10.42 16.17
CA GLU A 108 15.73 11.77 15.58
C GLU A 108 14.85 12.75 16.37
N LYS A 109 13.65 12.34 16.80
CA LYS A 109 12.78 13.12 17.71
C LYS A 109 13.45 13.42 19.03
N THR A 110 14.07 12.43 19.68
CA THR A 110 14.73 12.60 20.98
C THR A 110 15.97 13.49 20.87
N ASN A 111 16.75 13.36 19.78
CA ASN A 111 17.84 14.29 19.46
C ASN A 111 17.33 15.71 19.20
N ALA A 112 16.28 15.89 18.40
CA ALA A 112 15.68 17.21 18.11
C ALA A 112 15.08 17.86 19.36
N HIS A 113 14.47 17.08 20.26
CA HIS A 113 13.95 17.57 21.53
C HIS A 113 15.08 18.03 22.45
N SER A 114 16.15 17.23 22.59
CA SER A 114 17.36 17.60 23.35
C SER A 114 18.06 18.83 22.76
N ALA A 115 18.12 18.97 21.43
CA ALA A 115 18.62 20.17 20.77
C ALA A 115 17.77 21.41 21.11
N HIS A 116 16.44 21.30 21.02
CA HIS A 116 15.51 22.37 21.37
C HIS A 116 15.57 22.74 22.87
N GLU A 117 15.70 21.78 23.79
CA GLU A 117 15.89 22.07 25.22
C GLU A 117 17.19 22.84 25.49
N ASN A 118 18.29 22.44 24.84
CA ASN A 118 19.57 23.14 24.95
C ASN A 118 19.50 24.55 24.34
N GLU A 119 18.91 24.71 23.16
CA GLU A 119 18.74 26.00 22.49
C GLU A 119 17.81 26.93 23.30
N GLN A 120 16.71 26.40 23.84
CA GLN A 120 15.82 27.13 24.75
C GLN A 120 16.54 27.57 26.03
N ALA A 121 17.41 26.73 26.60
CA ALA A 121 18.24 27.09 27.76
C ALA A 121 19.28 28.17 27.44
N ILE A 122 19.88 28.14 26.24
CA ILE A 122 20.79 29.19 25.75
C ILE A 122 20.04 30.51 25.57
N ILE A 123 18.92 30.50 24.85
CA ILE A 123 18.06 31.67 24.63
C ILE A 123 17.57 32.26 25.95
N GLN A 124 17.15 31.44 26.91
CA GLN A 124 16.71 31.91 28.22
C GLN A 124 17.85 32.57 29.01
N LYS A 125 19.08 32.04 28.92
CA LYS A 125 20.29 32.63 29.52
C LYS A 125 20.67 33.95 28.86
N GLU A 126 20.53 34.07 27.54
CA GLU A 126 20.73 35.32 26.80
C GLU A 126 19.68 36.37 27.14
N ILE A 127 18.39 36.02 27.17
CA ILE A 127 17.29 36.90 27.61
C ILE A 127 17.57 37.41 29.03
N GLN A 128 18.04 36.57 29.95
CA GLN A 128 18.32 36.98 31.32
C GLN A 128 19.56 37.90 31.42
N LYS A 129 20.59 37.68 30.58
CA LYS A 129 21.75 38.57 30.43
C LYS A 129 21.31 39.93 29.84
N ALA A 130 20.56 39.95 28.75
CA ALA A 130 20.02 41.17 28.16
C ALA A 130 19.13 41.95 29.15
N LYS A 131 18.27 41.26 29.90
CA LYS A 131 17.44 41.86 30.95
C LYS A 131 18.26 42.47 32.10
N SER A 132 19.37 41.85 32.50
CA SER A 132 20.29 42.46 33.49
C SER A 132 21.03 43.68 32.94
N GLN A 133 21.45 43.67 31.68
CA GLN A 133 22.12 44.81 31.03
C GLN A 133 21.16 45.98 30.83
N ALA A 134 19.96 45.72 30.33
CA ALA A 134 18.91 46.73 30.19
C ALA A 134 18.51 47.32 31.55
N LYS A 135 18.41 46.50 32.61
CA LYS A 135 18.19 47.01 33.96
C LYS A 135 19.34 47.91 34.41
N ALA A 136 20.60 47.49 34.26
CA ALA A 136 21.75 48.30 34.66
C ALA A 136 21.82 49.65 33.89
N GLN A 137 21.38 49.69 32.63
CA GLN A 137 21.24 50.92 31.86
C GLN A 137 20.11 51.82 32.40
N VAL A 138 18.95 51.25 32.74
CA VAL A 138 17.83 52.00 33.36
C VAL A 138 18.24 52.55 34.73
N ASP A 139 18.84 51.73 35.59
CA ASP A 139 19.32 52.15 36.91
C ASP A 139 20.35 53.30 36.80
N ASN A 140 21.27 53.24 35.81
CA ASN A 140 22.22 54.31 35.55
C ASN A 140 21.58 55.59 34.99
N LEU A 141 20.58 55.47 34.12
CA LEU A 141 19.82 56.63 33.61
C LEU A 141 19.01 57.31 34.72
N LEU A 142 18.43 56.53 35.64
CA LEU A 142 17.75 57.07 36.83
C LEU A 142 18.72 57.83 37.74
N GLU A 143 19.94 57.31 37.94
CA GLU A 143 20.98 58.01 38.70
C GLU A 143 21.42 59.31 38.00
N GLN A 144 21.58 59.32 36.68
CA GLN A 144 21.86 60.55 35.91
C GLN A 144 20.72 61.58 36.04
N VAL A 145 19.45 61.15 36.03
CA VAL A 145 18.29 62.04 36.22
C VAL A 145 18.26 62.63 37.63
N ASP A 146 18.56 61.85 38.67
CA ASP A 146 18.66 62.33 40.05
C ASP A 146 19.81 63.35 40.22
N GLN A 147 20.99 63.07 39.64
CA GLN A 147 22.12 64.02 39.62
C GLN A 147 21.76 65.33 38.88
N LEU A 148 21.05 65.25 37.76
CA LEU A 148 20.56 66.42 37.02
C LEU A 148 19.49 67.19 37.81
N SER A 149 18.59 66.51 38.52
CA SER A 149 17.60 67.15 39.39
C SER A 149 18.27 67.95 40.52
N LYS A 150 19.24 67.35 41.21
CA LYS A 150 20.03 68.02 42.26
C LYS A 150 20.83 69.22 41.73
N SER A 151 21.38 69.11 40.52
CA SER A 151 22.05 70.22 39.84
C SER A 151 21.08 71.35 39.47
N LYS A 152 19.87 71.01 38.99
CA LYS A 152 18.79 71.96 38.70
C LYS A 152 18.32 72.68 39.96
N GLU A 153 18.01 71.96 41.04
CA GLU A 153 17.60 72.53 42.33
C GLU A 153 18.65 73.51 42.86
N LYS A 154 19.93 73.14 42.83
CA LYS A 154 21.04 74.05 43.19
C LYS A 154 21.03 75.32 42.34
N THR A 155 20.87 75.18 41.03
CA THR A 155 20.85 76.31 40.09
C THR A 155 19.64 77.22 40.31
N GLU A 156 18.46 76.67 40.59
CA GLU A 156 17.28 77.46 40.96
C GLU A 156 17.47 78.20 42.30
N LEU A 157 18.17 77.61 43.27
CA LEU A 157 18.46 78.23 44.56
C LEU A 157 19.46 79.39 44.38
N GLU A 158 20.51 79.20 43.57
CA GLU A 158 21.45 80.26 43.18
C GLU A 158 20.74 81.40 42.42
N GLN A 159 19.83 81.08 41.48
CA GLN A 159 19.02 82.09 40.79
C GLN A 159 18.10 82.87 41.74
N LYS A 160 17.41 82.21 42.67
CA LYS A 160 16.56 82.86 43.69
C LYS A 160 17.40 83.77 44.60
N MET A 161 18.63 83.37 44.97
CA MET A 161 19.57 84.21 45.72
C MET A 161 20.09 85.42 44.91
N ILE A 162 20.23 85.30 43.59
CA ILE A 162 20.61 86.43 42.72
C ILE A 162 19.42 87.39 42.55
N HIS A 163 18.21 86.86 42.34
CA HIS A 163 16.99 87.66 42.22
C HIS A 163 16.74 88.51 43.48
N GLY A 164 16.78 87.89 44.67
CA GLY A 164 16.64 88.61 45.95
C GLY A 164 17.79 89.58 46.28
N LYS A 165 18.92 89.52 45.56
CA LYS A 165 19.96 90.58 45.59
C LYS A 165 19.62 91.72 44.64
N ILE A 166 19.09 91.43 43.46
CA ILE A 166 18.64 92.43 42.49
C ILE A 166 17.47 93.22 43.08
N GLU A 167 16.46 92.56 43.65
CA GLU A 167 15.34 93.21 44.36
C GLU A 167 15.84 94.15 45.45
N ARG A 168 16.75 93.70 46.33
CA ARG A 168 17.36 94.58 47.35
C ARG A 168 18.16 95.74 46.76
N CYS A 169 18.81 95.58 45.61
CA CYS A 169 19.48 96.69 44.93
C CYS A 169 18.46 97.70 44.37
N LEU A 170 17.32 97.23 43.83
CA LEU A 170 16.22 98.07 43.36
C LEU A 170 15.54 98.81 44.52
N ASP A 171 15.22 98.13 45.62
CA ASP A 171 14.66 98.75 46.84
C ASP A 171 15.57 99.85 47.40
N ASN A 172 16.87 99.56 47.55
CA ASN A 172 17.84 100.54 48.04
C ASN A 172 18.01 101.71 47.07
N ALA A 173 18.02 101.46 45.75
CA ALA A 173 18.07 102.53 44.76
C ALA A 173 16.79 103.37 44.76
N GLN A 174 15.63 102.76 44.90
CA GLN A 174 14.34 103.43 45.03
C GLN A 174 14.28 104.31 46.29
N HIS A 175 14.76 103.80 47.42
CA HIS A 175 14.84 104.58 48.65
C HIS A 175 15.85 105.73 48.55
N TYR A 176 16.96 105.56 47.82
CA TYR A 176 17.97 106.59 47.67
C TYR A 176 17.54 107.69 46.68
N PHE A 177 17.16 107.31 45.46
CA PHE A 177 16.79 108.24 44.38
C PHE A 177 15.33 108.71 44.43
N HIS A 178 14.49 108.12 45.29
CA HIS A 178 13.05 108.42 45.40
C HIS A 178 12.27 108.18 44.09
N VAL A 179 12.81 107.32 43.20
CA VAL A 179 12.26 106.94 41.90
C VAL A 179 12.04 105.42 41.87
N ASN A 180 10.94 104.97 41.29
CA ASN A 180 10.50 103.57 41.36
C ASN A 180 10.99 102.80 40.12
N PHE A 181 11.92 101.86 40.29
CA PHE A 181 12.59 101.12 39.22
C PHE A 181 11.97 99.72 39.04
N ARG A 182 11.52 99.37 37.84
CA ARG A 182 10.84 98.08 37.56
C ARG A 182 11.79 96.98 37.10
N SER A 183 12.92 97.37 36.54
CA SER A 183 14.01 96.48 36.13
C SER A 183 15.37 97.03 36.58
N PHE A 184 16.39 96.16 36.61
CA PHE A 184 17.77 96.60 36.86
C PHE A 184 18.32 97.45 35.71
N ASP A 185 17.81 97.26 34.49
CA ASP A 185 18.17 98.08 33.32
C ASP A 185 17.57 99.49 33.39
N ASP A 186 16.39 99.67 34.02
CA ASP A 186 15.81 100.99 34.28
C ASP A 186 16.73 101.83 35.18
N LEU A 187 17.31 101.20 36.21
CA LEU A 187 18.26 101.83 37.12
C LEU A 187 19.56 102.21 36.42
N ILE A 188 20.10 101.34 35.56
CA ILE A 188 21.27 101.63 34.73
C ILE A 188 20.98 102.80 33.78
N SER A 189 19.80 102.82 33.14
CA SER A 189 19.37 103.88 32.22
C SER A 189 19.21 105.24 32.93
N PHE A 190 18.67 105.25 34.15
CA PHE A 190 18.54 106.45 34.99
C PHE A 190 19.91 107.01 35.43
N LEU A 191 20.82 106.15 35.87
CA LEU A 191 22.19 106.53 36.24
C LEU A 191 23.02 107.05 35.06
N SER A 192 22.58 106.83 33.82
CA SER A 192 23.28 107.22 32.58
C SER A 192 22.89 108.61 32.04
N GLN A 193 22.07 109.38 32.75
CA GLN A 193 21.52 110.65 32.26
C GLN A 193 21.91 111.84 33.17
N SER A 194 22.42 112.92 32.58
CA SER A 194 22.78 114.18 33.28
C SER A 194 22.80 115.38 32.32
N PRO A 195 22.63 116.63 32.83
CA PRO A 195 22.25 117.79 32.01
C PRO A 195 23.40 118.50 31.26
N ILE A 196 23.03 119.32 30.28
CA ILE A 196 23.91 119.91 29.24
C ILE A 196 24.12 121.42 29.45
N ILE A 197 25.36 121.92 29.31
CA ILE A 197 25.65 123.35 29.08
C ILE A 197 26.76 123.55 28.01
N SER A 198 26.32 123.81 26.77
CA SER A 198 26.73 124.89 25.84
C SER A 198 28.20 125.17 25.39
N THR A 199 28.33 125.24 24.04
CA THR A 199 29.09 126.21 23.18
C THR A 199 30.61 126.13 22.89
N GLN A 200 30.89 125.84 21.59
CA GLN A 200 31.87 126.46 20.65
C GLN A 200 33.39 126.40 20.89
N GLN A 201 34.13 125.72 19.98
CA GLN A 201 34.71 126.32 18.75
C GLN A 201 35.18 125.23 17.75
N GLU A 202 35.45 125.65 16.51
CA GLU A 202 36.29 125.10 15.40
C GLU A 202 37.04 123.75 15.61
N GLU A 203 37.24 122.84 14.63
CA GLU A 203 36.92 122.72 13.18
C GLU A 203 37.27 121.25 12.72
N GLN A 204 37.14 120.71 11.48
CA GLN A 204 36.72 121.21 10.16
C GLN A 204 35.99 120.12 9.27
N VAL A 205 36.34 120.01 7.98
CA VAL A 205 35.73 119.23 6.87
C VAL A 205 36.19 117.76 6.78
N VAL A 206 35.29 116.83 6.40
CA VAL A 206 35.37 115.92 5.21
C VAL A 206 34.16 114.96 5.17
N ASN A 207 33.73 114.62 3.95
CA ASN A 207 32.42 114.03 3.64
C ASN A 207 32.33 112.49 3.70
N THR A 208 31.08 112.03 3.75
CA THR A 208 30.55 110.73 3.24
C THR A 208 30.95 109.39 3.88
N VAL A 209 29.92 108.76 4.48
CA VAL A 209 29.62 107.30 4.49
C VAL A 209 30.64 106.35 5.16
N LYS A 210 30.53 106.25 6.49
CA LYS A 210 30.66 104.95 7.20
C LYS A 210 29.31 104.22 7.02
N THR A 211 29.19 103.02 6.48
CA THR A 211 30.04 101.79 6.58
C THR A 211 30.10 101.28 8.02
N VAL A 212 29.16 100.39 8.37
CA VAL A 212 29.01 99.82 9.71
C VAL A 212 30.30 99.09 10.10
N THR A 213 30.97 99.59 11.13
CA THR A 213 32.16 98.95 11.70
C THR A 213 31.76 98.21 12.97
N ILE A 214 31.91 96.89 12.98
CA ILE A 214 31.63 96.06 14.17
C ILE A 214 32.77 96.25 15.17
N SER A 215 32.45 96.67 16.39
CA SER A 215 33.39 96.69 17.50
C SER A 215 33.59 95.28 18.05
N ALA A 216 34.85 94.88 18.24
CA ALA A 216 35.19 93.57 18.79
C ALA A 216 35.21 93.59 20.33
N PRO A 217 34.64 92.58 21.01
CA PRO A 217 35.14 92.14 22.30
C PRO A 217 36.43 91.32 22.10
N ALA A 218 37.46 91.60 22.88
CA ALA A 218 38.77 90.94 22.74
C ALA A 218 38.84 89.55 23.40
N ASN A 219 39.89 88.80 23.04
CA ASN A 219 40.44 87.66 23.81
C ASN A 219 39.60 86.38 23.91
N ILE A 220 39.38 85.70 22.77
CA ILE A 220 39.30 84.23 22.78
C ILE A 220 40.67 83.68 23.17
N SER A 221 40.73 82.80 24.17
CA SER A 221 41.99 82.21 24.63
C SER A 221 42.62 81.32 23.55
N VAL A 222 43.93 81.49 23.33
CA VAL A 222 44.75 80.64 22.42
C VAL A 222 44.60 79.14 22.75
N ALA A 223 44.33 78.79 24.01
CA ALA A 223 44.09 77.42 24.44
C ALA A 223 42.79 76.81 23.87
N GLN A 224 41.75 77.62 23.63
CA GLN A 224 40.51 77.16 22.98
C GLN A 224 40.74 76.92 21.49
N LEU A 225 41.46 77.81 20.80
CA LEU A 225 41.86 77.63 19.40
C LEU A 225 42.71 76.37 19.21
N GLN A 226 43.66 76.08 20.10
CA GLN A 226 44.42 74.83 20.05
C GLN A 226 43.56 73.58 20.33
N LYS A 227 42.57 73.64 21.25
CA LYS A 227 41.64 72.53 21.49
C LYS A 227 40.73 72.29 20.27
N LEU A 228 40.21 73.35 19.65
CA LEU A 228 39.44 73.27 18.41
C LEU A 228 40.26 72.71 17.25
N GLY A 229 41.50 73.19 17.05
CA GLY A 229 42.42 72.65 16.05
C GLY A 229 42.73 71.16 16.24
N LYS A 230 42.95 70.71 17.50
CA LYS A 230 43.14 69.28 17.82
C LYS A 230 41.87 68.45 17.62
N ARG A 231 40.68 69.00 17.86
CA ARG A 231 39.39 68.36 17.52
C ARG A 231 39.23 68.24 16.00
N LEU A 232 39.38 69.33 15.26
CA LEU A 232 39.25 69.37 13.80
C LEU A 232 40.23 68.40 13.10
N LYS A 233 41.44 68.23 13.65
CA LYS A 233 42.42 67.26 13.11
C LYS A 233 42.05 65.81 13.40
N ARG A 234 41.33 65.52 14.50
CA ARG A 234 40.75 64.19 14.79
C ARG A 234 39.51 63.90 13.94
N GLU A 235 38.64 64.89 13.74
CA GLU A 235 37.50 64.80 12.81
C GLU A 235 37.96 64.53 11.38
N LYS A 236 38.95 65.29 10.87
CA LYS A 236 39.51 65.03 9.53
C LYS A 236 40.24 63.68 9.41
N ALA A 237 40.76 63.13 10.51
CA ALA A 237 41.31 61.78 10.50
C ALA A 237 40.19 60.73 10.38
N LYS A 238 39.16 60.82 11.25
CA LYS A 238 37.96 59.97 11.20
C LYS A 238 37.23 60.02 9.85
N LEU A 239 37.10 61.20 9.26
CA LEU A 239 36.44 61.36 7.97
C LEU A 239 37.23 60.67 6.84
N LYS A 240 38.57 60.67 6.91
CA LYS A 240 39.42 59.93 5.95
C LYS A 240 39.38 58.41 6.19
N GLU A 241 39.34 58.00 7.45
CA GLU A 241 39.17 56.61 7.88
C GLU A 241 37.82 56.05 7.40
N GLN A 242 36.73 56.80 7.59
CA GLN A 242 35.41 56.46 7.04
C GLN A 242 35.38 56.43 5.52
N LEU A 243 36.08 57.33 4.81
CA LEU A 243 36.19 57.26 3.34
C LEU A 243 36.91 55.98 2.88
N CYS A 244 37.99 55.56 3.55
CA CYS A 244 38.69 54.31 3.26
C CYS A 244 37.77 53.09 3.45
N VAL A 245 37.05 53.04 4.57
CA VAL A 245 36.05 51.99 4.83
C VAL A 245 34.90 52.04 3.82
N ASN A 246 34.54 53.21 3.30
CA ASN A 246 33.50 53.33 2.27
C ASN A 246 33.97 52.81 0.90
N ASP A 247 35.22 53.08 0.50
CA ASP A 247 35.84 52.51 -0.70
C ASP A 247 35.98 50.97 -0.57
N GLU A 248 36.34 50.47 0.62
CA GLU A 248 36.41 49.03 0.93
C GLU A 248 35.02 48.36 0.88
N LEU A 249 33.98 49.01 1.43
CA LEU A 249 32.60 48.52 1.34
C LEU A 249 32.04 48.59 -0.09
N GLU A 250 32.37 49.63 -0.87
CA GLU A 250 31.94 49.77 -2.26
C GLU A 250 32.64 48.75 -3.16
N THR A 251 33.93 48.45 -2.93
CA THR A 251 34.62 47.37 -3.64
C THR A 251 34.11 45.99 -3.25
N LEU A 252 33.79 45.75 -1.97
CA LEU A 252 33.14 44.52 -1.51
C LEU A 252 31.74 44.34 -2.14
N PHE A 253 30.92 45.40 -2.15
CA PHE A 253 29.61 45.41 -2.79
C PHE A 253 29.70 45.12 -4.30
N ASN A 254 30.65 45.74 -5.00
CA ASN A 254 30.93 45.48 -6.41
C ASN A 254 31.55 44.10 -6.70
N LYS A 255 32.05 43.39 -5.67
CA LYS A 255 32.47 41.98 -5.75
C LYS A 255 31.25 41.06 -5.59
N MET A 256 30.49 41.20 -4.50
CA MET A 256 29.26 40.42 -4.27
C MET A 256 28.25 40.56 -5.40
N LYS A 257 28.12 41.77 -6.00
CA LYS A 257 27.24 42.01 -7.15
C LYS A 257 27.63 41.22 -8.41
N ARG A 258 28.92 40.91 -8.61
CA ARG A 258 29.38 40.02 -9.69
C ARG A 258 29.14 38.56 -9.35
N GLU A 259 29.42 38.17 -8.11
CA GLU A 259 29.22 36.81 -7.61
C GLU A 259 27.74 36.41 -7.67
N GLN A 260 26.83 37.34 -7.34
CA GLN A 260 25.39 37.22 -7.58
C GLN A 260 25.08 37.01 -9.07
N GLN A 261 25.53 37.92 -9.96
CA GLN A 261 25.25 37.83 -11.40
C GLN A 261 25.79 36.56 -12.07
N ASP A 262 26.93 36.02 -11.60
CA ASP A 262 27.46 34.76 -12.11
C ASP A 262 26.76 33.53 -11.50
N SER A 263 26.22 33.64 -10.29
CA SER A 263 25.31 32.62 -9.73
C SER A 263 23.97 32.61 -10.47
N ASP A 264 23.39 33.77 -10.76
CA ASP A 264 22.13 33.91 -11.49
C ASP A 264 22.24 33.32 -12.91
N LYS A 265 23.38 33.54 -13.60
CA LYS A 265 23.68 32.88 -14.90
C LYS A 265 23.75 31.37 -14.79
N ARG A 266 24.37 30.82 -13.73
CA ARG A 266 24.45 29.36 -13.52
C ARG A 266 23.07 28.77 -13.29
N HIS A 267 22.29 29.35 -12.37
CA HIS A 267 20.92 28.91 -12.12
C HIS A 267 20.04 29.03 -13.38
N GLN A 268 20.21 30.07 -14.21
CA GLN A 268 19.50 30.19 -15.48
C GLN A 268 19.90 29.08 -16.48
N GLN A 269 21.19 28.79 -16.62
CA GLN A 269 21.67 27.68 -17.47
C GLN A 269 21.17 26.31 -16.99
N GLU A 270 21.16 26.10 -15.67
CA GLU A 270 20.65 24.88 -15.04
C GLU A 270 19.14 24.75 -15.25
N LEU A 271 18.35 25.81 -15.01
CA LEU A 271 16.92 25.86 -15.31
C LEU A 271 16.62 25.59 -16.79
N ASP A 272 17.40 26.13 -17.72
CA ASP A 272 17.19 25.89 -19.16
C ASP A 272 17.59 24.46 -19.57
N SER A 273 18.57 23.84 -18.91
CA SER A 273 18.88 22.41 -19.10
C SER A 273 17.76 21.51 -18.54
N LEU A 274 17.27 21.76 -17.32
CA LEU A 274 16.18 21.01 -16.70
C LEU A 274 14.87 21.17 -17.47
N ARG A 275 14.58 22.36 -18.01
CA ARG A 275 13.45 22.59 -18.93
C ARG A 275 13.55 21.75 -20.19
N LYS A 276 14.75 21.65 -20.77
CA LYS A 276 14.98 20.84 -21.98
C LYS A 276 14.83 19.34 -21.70
N GLU A 277 15.34 18.86 -20.58
CA GLU A 277 15.21 17.46 -20.15
C GLU A 277 13.74 17.11 -19.83
N LEU A 278 13.01 18.01 -19.15
CA LEU A 278 11.59 17.85 -18.84
C LEU A 278 10.73 17.84 -20.12
N GLU A 279 11.03 18.69 -21.10
CA GLU A 279 10.33 18.67 -22.40
C GLU A 279 10.63 17.38 -23.19
N GLN A 280 11.87 16.90 -23.16
CA GLN A 280 12.23 15.63 -23.78
C GLN A 280 11.52 14.44 -23.10
N GLN A 281 11.42 14.42 -21.76
CA GLN A 281 10.64 13.40 -21.05
C GLN A 281 9.14 13.45 -21.39
N LYS A 282 8.56 14.62 -21.69
CA LYS A 282 7.18 14.72 -22.19
C LYS A 282 7.06 14.13 -23.59
N GLU A 283 8.02 14.37 -24.48
CA GLU A 283 8.00 13.85 -25.85
C GLU A 283 8.13 12.32 -25.83
N ASP A 284 9.08 11.77 -25.05
CA ASP A 284 9.22 10.33 -24.81
C ASP A 284 7.95 9.70 -24.20
N ALA A 285 7.33 10.36 -23.21
CA ALA A 285 6.08 9.90 -22.61
C ALA A 285 4.89 9.96 -23.59
N SER A 286 4.85 10.95 -24.48
CA SER A 286 3.83 11.08 -25.53
C SER A 286 3.98 9.99 -26.60
N ILE A 287 5.21 9.64 -26.96
CA ILE A 287 5.51 8.50 -27.86
C ILE A 287 5.06 7.20 -27.20
N LEU A 288 5.39 6.99 -25.92
CA LEU A 288 5.02 5.79 -25.18
C LEU A 288 3.50 5.63 -25.00
N ASP A 289 2.77 6.72 -24.73
CA ASP A 289 1.29 6.72 -24.68
C ASP A 289 0.68 6.44 -26.06
N SER A 290 1.26 6.95 -27.15
CA SER A 290 0.86 6.61 -28.52
C SER A 290 1.05 5.11 -28.82
N ASP A 291 2.20 4.53 -28.46
CA ASP A 291 2.49 3.11 -28.65
C ASP A 291 1.58 2.21 -27.78
N GLN A 292 1.31 2.60 -26.54
CA GLN A 292 0.36 1.89 -25.68
C GLN A 292 -1.07 1.97 -26.25
N LYS A 293 -1.50 3.13 -26.78
CA LYS A 293 -2.79 3.26 -27.48
C LYS A 293 -2.86 2.40 -28.73
N HIS A 294 -1.78 2.31 -29.51
CA HIS A 294 -1.69 1.42 -30.66
C HIS A 294 -1.75 -0.06 -30.25
N GLN A 295 -1.05 -0.46 -29.19
CA GLN A 295 -1.09 -1.82 -28.65
C GLN A 295 -2.49 -2.18 -28.10
N ILE A 296 -3.14 -1.25 -27.40
CA ILE A 296 -4.54 -1.40 -26.95
C ILE A 296 -5.50 -1.51 -28.14
N SER A 297 -5.26 -0.79 -29.23
CA SER A 297 -6.04 -0.90 -30.48
C SER A 297 -5.89 -2.28 -31.12
N LEU A 298 -4.65 -2.77 -31.26
CA LEU A 298 -4.35 -4.13 -31.74
C LEU A 298 -5.00 -5.22 -30.86
N LEU A 299 -4.95 -5.06 -29.53
CA LEU A 299 -5.59 -5.99 -28.59
C LEU A 299 -7.13 -5.93 -28.68
N LYS A 300 -7.73 -4.76 -28.87
CA LYS A 300 -9.18 -4.61 -29.12
C LYS A 300 -9.58 -5.30 -30.43
N ALA A 301 -8.86 -5.08 -31.53
CA ALA A 301 -9.11 -5.75 -32.81
C ALA A 301 -8.93 -7.28 -32.72
N LYS A 302 -7.98 -7.75 -31.90
CA LYS A 302 -7.78 -9.18 -31.61
C LYS A 302 -8.91 -9.77 -30.77
N ILE A 303 -9.42 -9.03 -29.79
CA ILE A 303 -10.61 -9.40 -29.00
C ILE A 303 -11.86 -9.42 -29.88
N GLU A 304 -11.99 -8.50 -30.83
CA GLU A 304 -13.13 -8.42 -31.76
C GLU A 304 -13.12 -9.53 -32.83
N THR A 305 -11.94 -9.89 -33.35
CA THR A 305 -11.78 -11.08 -34.20
C THR A 305 -12.03 -12.39 -33.43
N LEU A 306 -11.65 -12.48 -32.15
CA LEU A 306 -12.00 -13.61 -31.29
C LEU A 306 -13.50 -13.66 -30.95
N LYS A 307 -14.15 -12.52 -30.68
CA LYS A 307 -15.60 -12.43 -30.45
C LYS A 307 -16.39 -12.82 -31.70
N SER A 308 -16.02 -12.31 -32.87
CA SER A 308 -16.65 -12.67 -34.15
C SER A 308 -16.31 -14.10 -34.62
N GLY A 309 -15.17 -14.66 -34.19
CA GLY A 309 -14.87 -16.09 -34.31
C GLY A 309 -15.79 -16.96 -33.45
N ASN A 310 -16.02 -16.59 -32.19
CA ASN A 310 -16.95 -17.30 -31.30
C ASN A 310 -18.41 -17.16 -31.75
N ALA A 311 -18.83 -15.98 -32.22
CA ALA A 311 -20.17 -15.76 -32.76
C ALA A 311 -20.49 -16.67 -33.96
N LYS A 312 -19.48 -17.08 -34.75
CA LYS A 312 -19.62 -18.00 -35.88
C LYS A 312 -19.72 -19.48 -35.50
N ARG A 313 -19.76 -19.84 -34.21
CA ARG A 313 -20.00 -21.22 -33.75
C ARG A 313 -21.42 -21.51 -33.23
N ASN A 314 -22.26 -20.49 -33.02
CA ASN A 314 -23.62 -20.66 -32.49
C ASN A 314 -24.68 -20.13 -33.48
N VAL A 315 -24.91 -20.83 -34.61
CA VAL A 315 -26.10 -20.61 -35.47
C VAL A 315 -26.67 -21.95 -35.96
N SER A 316 -27.46 -22.56 -35.07
CA SER A 316 -28.56 -23.49 -35.35
C SER A 316 -29.68 -23.03 -34.39
N ASP A 317 -30.91 -22.73 -34.81
CA ASP A 317 -31.60 -23.05 -36.06
C ASP A 317 -32.42 -21.89 -36.69
N HIS A 318 -33.00 -22.23 -37.85
CA HIS A 318 -34.12 -21.66 -38.62
C HIS A 318 -35.28 -20.96 -37.83
N ILE A 319 -36.15 -20.09 -38.41
CA ILE A 319 -36.40 -19.68 -39.81
C ILE A 319 -37.03 -18.25 -39.94
N VAL A 320 -36.89 -17.67 -41.15
CA VAL A 320 -37.53 -16.47 -41.80
C VAL A 320 -39.00 -16.16 -41.35
N TYR A 321 -39.45 -14.90 -41.13
CA TYR A 321 -39.75 -13.88 -42.18
C TYR A 321 -39.96 -12.42 -41.69
N LYS A 322 -39.81 -11.46 -42.63
CA LYS A 322 -40.26 -10.04 -42.63
C LYS A 322 -41.67 -9.94 -43.29
N PRO A 323 -42.37 -8.78 -43.39
CA PRO A 323 -42.12 -7.41 -42.89
C PRO A 323 -43.12 -7.02 -41.74
N VAL A 324 -43.62 -5.81 -41.42
CA VAL A 324 -43.69 -4.48 -42.10
C VAL A 324 -43.58 -3.29 -41.10
N GLN A 325 -44.31 -2.19 -41.37
CA GLN A 325 -44.30 -0.82 -40.80
C GLN A 325 -45.66 -0.15 -41.21
N PRO A 326 -46.05 1.08 -40.78
CA PRO A 326 -45.52 1.95 -39.71
C PRO A 326 -46.60 2.75 -38.86
N VAL A 327 -46.11 3.60 -37.93
CA VAL A 327 -46.51 5.02 -37.71
C VAL A 327 -47.62 5.47 -36.69
N GLN A 328 -47.22 6.46 -35.86
CA GLN A 328 -47.93 7.60 -35.19
C GLN A 328 -48.92 7.50 -33.97
N GLN A 329 -48.45 8.10 -32.87
CA GLN A 329 -49.03 9.24 -32.07
C GLN A 329 -50.19 9.09 -31.03
N GLN A 330 -49.88 9.65 -29.83
CA GLN A 330 -50.69 10.52 -28.92
C GLN A 330 -51.85 9.97 -28.05
N GLN A 331 -51.64 10.02 -26.72
CA GLN A 331 -52.34 10.79 -25.65
C GLN A 331 -53.78 11.36 -25.87
N PRO A 332 -54.59 11.71 -24.80
CA PRO A 332 -54.46 11.47 -23.34
C PRO A 332 -55.82 11.29 -22.52
N VAL A 333 -55.75 11.37 -21.16
CA VAL A 333 -56.67 12.15 -20.25
C VAL A 333 -58.05 11.60 -19.70
N GLN A 334 -58.13 11.46 -18.35
CA GLN A 334 -59.26 11.84 -17.41
C GLN A 334 -60.64 11.07 -17.43
N ILE A 335 -61.62 11.15 -16.49
CA ILE A 335 -61.86 11.91 -15.20
C ILE A 335 -62.97 11.29 -14.25
N GLN A 336 -62.89 11.55 -12.92
CA GLN A 336 -63.97 11.65 -11.87
C GLN A 336 -64.97 10.48 -11.58
N GLN A 337 -65.90 10.51 -10.58
CA GLN A 337 -66.47 11.50 -9.58
C GLN A 337 -66.88 10.73 -8.26
N GLN A 338 -67.52 11.18 -7.16
CA GLN A 338 -68.26 12.42 -6.76
C GLN A 338 -68.15 12.78 -5.22
N HIS A 339 -69.27 12.90 -4.47
CA HIS A 339 -69.50 13.54 -3.14
C HIS A 339 -70.85 13.01 -2.53
N PRO A 340 -71.49 13.50 -1.41
CA PRO A 340 -71.33 14.73 -0.58
C PRO A 340 -71.47 14.58 0.99
N GLN A 341 -71.68 15.73 1.67
CA GLN A 341 -71.84 16.10 3.12
C GLN A 341 -73.27 15.80 3.74
N PRO A 342 -73.67 16.11 5.04
CA PRO A 342 -73.29 17.25 5.94
C PRO A 342 -73.30 17.06 7.51
N GLN A 343 -73.20 18.20 8.25
CA GLN A 343 -73.27 18.46 9.72
C GLN A 343 -74.73 18.84 10.20
N PRO A 344 -75.10 19.28 11.46
CA PRO A 344 -74.31 19.80 12.63
C PRO A 344 -74.81 19.55 14.10
N ASN A 345 -74.06 20.11 15.08
CA ASN A 345 -74.38 20.62 16.46
C ASN A 345 -75.32 19.88 17.46
N VAL A 346 -74.90 19.75 18.73
CA VAL A 346 -75.31 20.60 19.91
C VAL A 346 -74.53 20.19 21.19
N ALA A 347 -74.43 21.11 22.16
CA ALA A 347 -73.54 21.24 23.33
C ALA A 347 -73.51 20.17 24.45
N ASP A 348 -72.38 20.22 25.18
CA ASP A 348 -72.12 19.95 26.61
C ASP A 348 -72.02 18.52 27.22
N SER A 349 -70.97 18.38 28.07
CA SER A 349 -70.81 17.41 29.18
C SER A 349 -70.24 16.00 28.94
N TYR A 350 -69.28 15.78 28.01
CA TYR A 350 -68.58 14.46 27.86
C TYR A 350 -67.06 14.48 27.61
N ALA A 351 -66.33 15.53 28.02
CA ALA A 351 -64.89 15.68 27.74
C ALA A 351 -63.99 14.49 28.16
N ASP A 352 -64.26 13.85 29.30
CA ASP A 352 -63.48 12.68 29.77
C ASP A 352 -63.66 11.44 28.87
N TYR A 353 -64.82 11.30 28.22
CA TYR A 353 -65.13 10.18 27.34
C TYR A 353 -64.53 10.38 25.95
N GLU A 354 -64.42 11.62 25.48
CA GLU A 354 -63.80 11.94 24.18
C GLU A 354 -62.29 11.64 24.22
N MET A 355 -61.58 12.02 25.28
CA MET A 355 -60.19 11.59 25.49
C MET A 355 -60.03 10.08 25.62
N ALA A 356 -60.96 9.38 26.28
CA ALA A 356 -60.91 7.91 26.39
C ALA A 356 -61.16 7.22 25.04
N ILE A 357 -62.08 7.74 24.22
CA ILE A 357 -62.37 7.26 22.87
C ILE A 357 -61.19 7.54 21.93
N ASP A 358 -60.54 8.70 22.01
CA ASP A 358 -59.36 9.01 21.21
C ASP A 358 -58.15 8.15 21.60
N GLN A 359 -57.89 7.93 22.90
CA GLN A 359 -56.84 7.02 23.35
C GLN A 359 -57.12 5.58 22.92
N MET A 360 -58.37 5.12 23.02
CA MET A 360 -58.77 3.80 22.52
C MET A 360 -58.67 3.71 21.00
N THR A 361 -58.99 4.77 20.25
CA THR A 361 -58.92 4.82 18.79
C THR A 361 -57.48 4.86 18.30
N GLN A 362 -56.61 5.65 18.92
CA GLN A 362 -55.17 5.61 18.67
C GLN A 362 -54.59 4.22 18.99
N ARG A 363 -54.96 3.62 20.13
CA ARG A 363 -54.52 2.28 20.52
C ARG A 363 -55.03 1.21 19.55
N ASN A 364 -56.26 1.32 19.04
CA ASN A 364 -56.84 0.38 18.09
C ASN A 364 -56.25 0.55 16.67
N ASN A 365 -55.89 1.78 16.28
CA ASN A 365 -55.16 2.06 15.05
C ASN A 365 -53.72 1.56 15.10
N GLU A 366 -53.02 1.73 16.22
CA GLU A 366 -51.65 1.21 16.41
C GLU A 366 -51.65 -0.32 16.54
N LEU A 367 -52.61 -0.92 17.26
CA LEU A 367 -52.82 -2.37 17.23
C LEU A 367 -53.15 -2.88 15.82
N SER A 368 -53.98 -2.17 15.05
CA SER A 368 -54.28 -2.52 13.65
C SER A 368 -53.06 -2.39 12.74
N ARG A 369 -52.18 -1.42 12.99
CA ARG A 369 -50.90 -1.26 12.30
C ARG A 369 -49.95 -2.41 12.63
N GLN A 370 -49.80 -2.74 13.90
CA GLN A 370 -49.01 -3.88 14.36
C GLN A 370 -49.56 -5.21 13.81
N LEU A 371 -50.88 -5.39 13.78
CA LEU A 371 -51.53 -6.56 13.18
C LEU A 371 -51.25 -6.67 11.67
N ARG A 372 -51.21 -5.54 10.95
CA ARG A 372 -50.79 -5.52 9.53
C ARG A 372 -49.32 -5.89 9.37
N THR A 373 -48.41 -5.32 10.18
CA THR A 373 -46.97 -5.64 10.14
C THR A 373 -46.71 -7.11 10.49
N VAL A 374 -47.41 -7.67 11.47
CA VAL A 374 -47.35 -9.09 11.81
C VAL A 374 -47.97 -9.96 10.71
N SER A 375 -49.02 -9.50 10.02
CA SER A 375 -49.56 -10.22 8.86
C SER A 375 -48.58 -10.21 7.69
N THR A 376 -47.95 -9.09 7.34
CA THR A 376 -46.95 -9.06 6.26
C THR A 376 -45.74 -9.93 6.60
N GLN A 377 -45.26 -9.89 7.86
CA GLN A 377 -44.19 -10.79 8.32
C GLN A 377 -44.60 -12.26 8.30
N ARG A 378 -45.84 -12.60 8.69
CA ARG A 378 -46.39 -13.96 8.56
C ARG A 378 -46.40 -14.41 7.10
N ASP A 379 -46.82 -13.52 6.19
CA ASP A 379 -46.99 -13.85 4.77
C ASP A 379 -45.64 -13.96 4.05
N GLU A 380 -44.66 -13.12 4.40
CA GLU A 380 -43.24 -13.24 4.01
C GLU A 380 -42.59 -14.52 4.54
N LEU A 381 -42.85 -14.90 5.79
CA LEU A 381 -42.41 -16.18 6.34
C LEU A 381 -43.10 -17.36 5.65
N ALA A 382 -44.37 -17.22 5.25
CA ALA A 382 -45.13 -18.26 4.56
C ALA A 382 -44.73 -18.45 3.08
N THR A 383 -44.11 -17.46 2.42
CA THR A 383 -43.36 -17.69 1.17
C THR A 383 -41.99 -18.28 1.44
N LYS A 384 -41.25 -17.78 2.45
CA LYS A 384 -39.93 -18.31 2.83
C LYS A 384 -39.94 -19.80 3.16
N VAL A 385 -40.95 -20.27 3.90
CA VAL A 385 -41.17 -21.69 4.20
C VAL A 385 -41.40 -22.48 2.91
N ARG A 386 -42.23 -21.98 1.99
CA ARG A 386 -42.49 -22.64 0.69
C ARG A 386 -41.26 -22.72 -0.20
N GLU A 387 -40.41 -21.69 -0.19
CA GLU A 387 -39.11 -21.70 -0.89
C GLU A 387 -38.17 -22.77 -0.30
N LEU A 388 -38.12 -22.88 1.03
CA LEU A 388 -37.31 -23.89 1.72
C LEU A 388 -37.87 -25.31 1.56
N GLU A 389 -39.18 -25.49 1.51
CA GLU A 389 -39.84 -26.76 1.21
C GLU A 389 -39.54 -27.23 -0.22
N ASN A 390 -39.58 -26.32 -1.20
CA ASN A 390 -39.21 -26.61 -2.59
C ASN A 390 -37.72 -26.99 -2.71
N LEU A 391 -36.82 -26.21 -2.08
CA LEU A 391 -35.38 -26.51 -2.06
C LEU A 391 -35.10 -27.86 -1.37
N LYS A 392 -35.78 -28.17 -0.26
CA LYS A 392 -35.68 -29.47 0.38
C LYS A 392 -36.13 -30.59 -0.56
N HIS A 393 -37.25 -30.43 -1.25
CA HIS A 393 -37.73 -31.43 -2.21
C HIS A 393 -36.75 -31.66 -3.38
N GLU A 394 -36.10 -30.61 -3.88
CA GLU A 394 -35.04 -30.72 -4.87
C GLU A 394 -33.79 -31.45 -4.34
N PHE A 395 -33.38 -31.18 -3.09
CA PHE A 395 -32.30 -31.93 -2.44
C PHE A 395 -32.68 -33.39 -2.18
N ASP A 396 -33.89 -33.69 -1.72
CA ASP A 396 -34.39 -35.06 -1.53
C ASP A 396 -34.37 -35.84 -2.85
N ILE A 397 -34.79 -35.22 -3.97
CA ILE A 397 -34.72 -35.82 -5.32
C ILE A 397 -33.26 -36.08 -5.74
N ASN A 398 -32.35 -35.14 -5.51
CA ASN A 398 -30.95 -35.31 -5.91
C ASN A 398 -30.20 -36.31 -5.02
N LEU A 399 -30.55 -36.41 -3.74
CA LEU A 399 -30.03 -37.44 -2.82
C LEU A 399 -30.47 -38.83 -3.27
N GLU A 400 -31.76 -39.01 -3.63
CA GLU A 400 -32.26 -40.30 -4.12
C GLU A 400 -31.66 -40.67 -5.50
N LYS A 401 -31.36 -39.70 -6.38
CA LYS A 401 -30.56 -39.95 -7.60
C LYS A 401 -29.15 -40.45 -7.26
N SER A 402 -28.38 -39.72 -6.45
CA SER A 402 -27.00 -40.09 -6.10
C SER A 402 -26.92 -41.44 -5.36
N LYS A 403 -27.96 -41.78 -4.59
CA LYS A 403 -28.11 -43.09 -3.91
C LYS A 403 -28.42 -44.23 -4.88
N ASN A 404 -29.22 -43.98 -5.92
CA ASN A 404 -29.45 -44.94 -7.00
C ASN A 404 -28.21 -45.11 -7.89
N GLU A 405 -27.48 -44.03 -8.18
CA GLU A 405 -26.18 -44.06 -8.86
C GLU A 405 -25.14 -44.85 -8.04
N LEU A 406 -25.08 -44.64 -6.71
CA LEU A 406 -24.21 -45.39 -5.80
C LEU A 406 -24.55 -46.89 -5.79
N ASN A 407 -25.85 -47.25 -5.75
CA ASN A 407 -26.28 -48.64 -5.84
C ASN A 407 -25.91 -49.28 -7.19
N ALA A 408 -26.13 -48.58 -8.31
CA ALA A 408 -25.74 -49.06 -9.63
C ALA A 408 -24.21 -49.26 -9.71
N LEU A 409 -23.42 -48.30 -9.20
CA LEU A 409 -21.96 -48.40 -9.17
C LEU A 409 -21.48 -49.54 -8.24
N SER A 410 -22.20 -49.82 -7.14
CA SER A 410 -21.91 -50.94 -6.25
C SER A 410 -22.23 -52.30 -6.89
N ILE A 411 -23.27 -52.39 -7.72
CA ILE A 411 -23.60 -53.60 -8.49
C ILE A 411 -22.52 -53.83 -9.56
N VAL A 412 -22.20 -52.81 -10.36
CA VAL A 412 -21.13 -52.87 -11.37
C VAL A 412 -19.77 -53.18 -10.73
N HIS A 413 -19.46 -52.67 -9.54
CA HIS A 413 -18.23 -53.02 -8.82
C HIS A 413 -18.21 -54.51 -8.42
N LYS A 414 -19.35 -55.05 -7.98
CA LYS A 414 -19.47 -56.48 -7.62
C LYS A 414 -19.36 -57.39 -8.84
N GLU A 415 -19.97 -56.99 -9.95
CA GLU A 415 -19.89 -57.72 -11.23
C GLU A 415 -18.46 -57.67 -11.80
N THR A 416 -17.81 -56.51 -11.85
CA THR A 416 -16.42 -56.38 -12.32
C THR A 416 -15.40 -57.11 -11.43
N VAL A 417 -15.65 -57.27 -10.13
CA VAL A 417 -14.83 -58.14 -9.25
C VAL A 417 -14.99 -59.61 -9.62
N ASN A 418 -16.23 -60.09 -9.84
CA ASN A 418 -16.49 -61.47 -10.28
C ASN A 418 -15.88 -61.73 -11.68
N GLU A 419 -15.98 -60.75 -12.59
CA GLU A 419 -15.37 -60.81 -13.92
C GLU A 419 -13.85 -60.85 -13.85
N LEU A 420 -13.21 -60.06 -12.98
CA LEU A 420 -11.76 -60.10 -12.77
C LEU A 420 -11.28 -61.45 -12.21
N GLU A 421 -12.07 -62.11 -11.37
CA GLU A 421 -11.76 -63.44 -10.80
C GLU A 421 -11.96 -64.56 -11.83
N SER A 422 -12.99 -64.45 -12.68
CA SER A 422 -13.20 -65.30 -13.86
C SER A 422 -12.07 -65.14 -14.90
N VAL A 423 -11.72 -63.89 -15.24
CA VAL A 423 -10.63 -63.57 -16.18
C VAL A 423 -9.26 -64.02 -15.65
N ARG A 424 -9.02 -63.95 -14.33
CA ARG A 424 -7.81 -64.54 -13.70
C ARG A 424 -7.73 -66.05 -13.92
N SER A 425 -8.86 -66.75 -13.81
CA SER A 425 -8.94 -68.19 -14.02
C SER A 425 -8.68 -68.53 -15.49
N ALA A 426 -9.35 -67.84 -16.42
CA ALA A 426 -9.16 -68.03 -17.86
C ALA A 426 -7.76 -67.66 -18.38
N LEU A 427 -7.07 -66.70 -17.76
CA LEU A 427 -5.69 -66.35 -18.12
C LEU A 427 -4.68 -67.44 -17.77
N HIS A 428 -4.90 -68.19 -16.69
CA HIS A 428 -4.02 -69.31 -16.31
C HIS A 428 -4.14 -70.52 -17.25
N GLU A 429 -5.27 -70.70 -17.95
CA GLU A 429 -5.41 -71.74 -18.99
C GLU A 429 -4.85 -71.31 -20.36
N ARG A 430 -4.69 -70.00 -20.62
CA ARG A 430 -4.41 -69.46 -21.96
C ARG A 430 -2.97 -68.95 -22.19
N GLU A 431 -1.99 -69.53 -21.49
CA GLU A 431 -0.57 -69.17 -21.63
C GLU A 431 0.19 -70.02 -22.70
N VAL A 432 -0.51 -70.89 -23.44
CA VAL A 432 0.08 -71.75 -24.48
C VAL A 432 -0.47 -71.44 -25.87
N GLY A 433 0.38 -70.88 -26.74
CA GLY A 433 0.13 -70.77 -28.19
C GLY A 433 0.00 -69.34 -28.73
N VAL A 434 1.09 -68.79 -29.29
CA VAL A 434 1.11 -67.48 -29.97
C VAL A 434 1.40 -67.66 -31.45
N ASP A 435 0.44 -67.29 -32.31
CA ASP A 435 0.55 -67.43 -33.77
C ASP A 435 0.98 -66.13 -34.49
N LYS A 436 1.61 -66.28 -35.66
CA LYS A 436 2.53 -65.31 -36.28
C LYS A 436 1.87 -64.04 -36.85
N LYS A 437 0.54 -63.89 -36.82
CA LYS A 437 -0.18 -62.79 -37.48
C LYS A 437 -0.11 -61.45 -36.76
N GLU A 438 -0.14 -61.41 -35.42
CA GLU A 438 -0.13 -60.15 -34.65
C GLU A 438 1.19 -59.39 -34.77
N LYS A 439 2.31 -60.11 -34.93
CA LYS A 439 3.67 -59.55 -35.01
C LYS A 439 3.86 -58.57 -36.17
N ALA A 440 2.99 -58.60 -37.19
CA ALA A 440 2.97 -57.62 -38.28
C ALA A 440 2.20 -56.33 -37.94
N LYS A 441 1.14 -56.40 -37.12
CA LYS A 441 0.40 -55.23 -36.62
C LYS A 441 1.24 -54.46 -35.60
N LEU A 442 1.73 -55.15 -34.56
CA LEU A 442 2.59 -54.56 -33.53
C LEU A 442 3.83 -53.88 -34.14
N LYS A 443 4.37 -54.37 -35.27
CA LYS A 443 5.52 -53.75 -35.93
C LYS A 443 5.18 -52.42 -36.62
N ARG A 444 3.94 -52.20 -37.06
CA ARG A 444 3.47 -50.89 -37.57
C ARG A 444 3.18 -49.92 -36.42
N GLU A 445 2.51 -50.37 -35.38
CA GLU A 445 2.23 -49.56 -34.18
C GLU A 445 3.52 -49.18 -33.43
N MET A 446 4.50 -50.08 -33.34
CA MET A 446 5.86 -49.76 -32.91
C MET A 446 6.55 -48.71 -33.80
N SER A 447 6.22 -48.62 -35.09
CA SER A 447 6.80 -47.63 -35.99
C SER A 447 6.18 -46.25 -35.80
N THR A 448 4.86 -46.16 -35.59
CA THR A 448 4.18 -44.90 -35.27
C THR A 448 4.53 -44.41 -33.87
N MET A 449 4.57 -45.31 -32.88
CA MET A 449 5.09 -45.03 -31.53
C MET A 449 6.54 -44.53 -31.57
N ARG A 450 7.44 -45.16 -32.34
CA ARG A 450 8.83 -44.68 -32.50
C ARG A 450 8.92 -43.33 -33.20
N SER A 451 8.04 -43.04 -34.15
CA SER A 451 7.94 -41.72 -34.77
C SER A 451 7.50 -40.65 -33.75
N GLN A 452 6.47 -40.94 -32.95
CA GLN A 452 6.01 -40.06 -31.87
C GLN A 452 7.07 -39.88 -30.77
N ILE A 453 7.78 -40.94 -30.38
CA ILE A 453 8.90 -40.89 -29.43
C ILE A 453 10.06 -40.06 -30.00
N ASN A 454 10.43 -40.23 -31.27
CA ASN A 454 11.47 -39.40 -31.90
C ASN A 454 11.05 -37.92 -31.96
N ASN A 455 9.78 -37.61 -32.26
CA ASN A 455 9.27 -36.25 -32.26
C ASN A 455 9.24 -35.64 -30.85
N LEU A 456 8.87 -36.42 -29.85
CA LEU A 456 8.91 -36.00 -28.43
C LEU A 456 10.35 -35.85 -27.93
N GLN A 457 11.30 -36.69 -28.34
CA GLN A 457 12.72 -36.51 -28.06
C GLN A 457 13.29 -35.27 -28.75
N SER A 458 12.92 -35.02 -30.01
CA SER A 458 13.34 -33.82 -30.75
C SER A 458 12.79 -32.53 -30.11
N SER A 459 11.54 -32.58 -29.62
CA SER A 459 10.93 -31.50 -28.84
C SER A 459 11.58 -31.34 -27.46
N LEU A 460 11.88 -32.44 -26.77
CA LEU A 460 12.57 -32.44 -25.48
C LEU A 460 14.00 -31.90 -25.59
N ASP A 461 14.74 -32.27 -26.64
CA ASP A 461 16.11 -31.80 -26.86
C ASP A 461 16.12 -30.35 -27.38
N SER A 462 15.08 -29.92 -28.12
CA SER A 462 14.80 -28.50 -28.39
C SER A 462 14.54 -27.72 -27.10
N GLN A 463 13.69 -28.22 -26.19
CA GLN A 463 13.41 -27.57 -24.90
C GLN A 463 14.65 -27.56 -23.99
N LYS A 464 15.44 -28.65 -23.92
CA LYS A 464 16.74 -28.65 -23.23
C LYS A 464 17.69 -27.62 -23.79
N LYS A 465 17.77 -27.48 -25.12
CA LYS A 465 18.63 -26.46 -25.77
C LYS A 465 18.14 -25.05 -25.41
N GLN A 466 16.84 -24.79 -25.44
CA GLN A 466 16.26 -23.52 -25.01
C GLN A 466 16.51 -23.25 -23.52
N THR A 467 16.40 -24.26 -22.66
CA THR A 467 16.73 -24.14 -21.22
C THR A 467 18.22 -23.86 -21.03
N TYR A 468 19.11 -24.53 -21.75
CA TYR A 468 20.55 -24.28 -21.71
C TYR A 468 20.92 -22.88 -22.20
N GLU A 469 20.28 -22.40 -23.28
CA GLU A 469 20.44 -21.04 -23.78
C GLU A 469 19.92 -19.99 -22.78
N LEU A 470 18.82 -20.26 -22.08
CA LEU A 470 18.32 -19.43 -20.98
C LEU A 470 19.22 -19.48 -19.74
N THR A 471 19.80 -20.64 -19.40
CA THR A 471 20.79 -20.76 -18.31
C THR A 471 22.04 -19.96 -18.65
N LEU A 472 22.58 -20.10 -19.86
CA LEU A 472 23.75 -19.35 -20.32
C LEU A 472 23.48 -17.84 -20.37
N ALA A 473 22.28 -17.42 -20.80
CA ALA A 473 21.86 -16.02 -20.76
C ALA A 473 21.76 -15.51 -19.31
N ASN A 474 21.20 -16.29 -18.37
CA ASN A 474 21.19 -15.95 -16.95
C ASN A 474 22.60 -15.88 -16.34
N GLU A 475 23.52 -16.77 -16.71
CA GLU A 475 24.92 -16.72 -16.28
C GLU A 475 25.62 -15.46 -16.82
N GLN A 476 25.41 -15.10 -18.10
CA GLN A 476 25.91 -13.86 -18.69
C GLN A 476 25.30 -12.61 -18.03
N SER A 477 24.01 -12.62 -17.72
CA SER A 477 23.35 -11.54 -16.97
C SER A 477 23.89 -11.44 -15.54
N THR A 478 24.09 -12.57 -14.85
CA THR A 478 24.66 -12.62 -13.49
C THR A 478 26.12 -12.12 -13.49
N HIS A 479 26.91 -12.49 -14.50
CA HIS A 479 28.26 -11.99 -14.67
C HIS A 479 28.28 -10.48 -14.96
N THR A 480 27.35 -9.98 -15.80
CA THR A 480 27.18 -8.55 -16.08
C THR A 480 26.77 -7.77 -14.82
N ILE A 481 25.82 -8.28 -14.04
CA ILE A 481 25.43 -7.73 -12.73
C ILE A 481 26.62 -7.74 -11.77
N SER A 482 27.43 -8.80 -11.75
CA SER A 482 28.65 -8.86 -10.95
C SER A 482 29.67 -7.81 -11.37
N GLN A 483 29.87 -7.57 -12.67
CA GLN A 483 30.75 -6.51 -13.17
C GLN A 483 30.21 -5.10 -12.83
N LEU A 484 28.90 -4.88 -12.95
CA LEU A 484 28.25 -3.62 -12.58
C LEU A 484 28.33 -3.35 -11.08
N ASN A 485 28.16 -4.37 -10.24
CA ASN A 485 28.35 -4.27 -8.79
C ASN A 485 29.81 -3.99 -8.42
N LEU A 486 30.78 -4.58 -9.13
CA LEU A 486 32.20 -4.32 -8.93
C LEU A 486 32.55 -2.86 -9.32
N LYS A 487 32.03 -2.37 -10.46
CA LYS A 487 32.12 -0.95 -10.83
C LYS A 487 31.42 -0.02 -9.84
N LEU A 488 30.26 -0.39 -9.29
CA LEU A 488 29.59 0.39 -8.25
C LEU A 488 30.39 0.42 -6.95
N ALA A 489 31.10 -0.64 -6.59
CA ALA A 489 32.02 -0.66 -5.45
C ALA A 489 33.27 0.22 -5.73
N GLU A 490 33.81 0.18 -6.94
CA GLU A 490 34.92 1.02 -7.40
C GLU A 490 34.52 2.51 -7.42
N SER A 491 33.37 2.87 -7.98
CA SER A 491 32.83 4.24 -7.94
C SER A 491 32.49 4.70 -6.53
N ARG A 492 32.01 3.82 -5.64
CA ARG A 492 31.84 4.16 -4.21
C ARG A 492 33.18 4.43 -3.53
N LYS A 493 34.20 3.64 -3.81
CA LYS A 493 35.56 3.87 -3.29
C LYS A 493 36.16 5.16 -3.83
N VAL A 494 35.94 5.51 -5.10
CA VAL A 494 36.32 6.81 -5.66
C VAL A 494 35.55 7.94 -4.96
N ILE A 495 34.24 7.82 -4.74
CA ILE A 495 33.46 8.81 -3.98
C ILE A 495 33.97 8.95 -2.54
N GLU A 496 34.41 7.86 -1.90
CA GLU A 496 34.97 7.85 -0.55
C GLU A 496 36.38 8.47 -0.51
N GLU A 497 37.19 8.29 -1.56
CA GLU A 497 38.48 8.96 -1.76
C GLU A 497 38.32 10.45 -2.15
N ASP A 498 37.30 10.80 -2.93
CA ASP A 498 36.90 12.17 -3.27
C ASP A 498 36.34 12.90 -2.04
N GLN A 499 35.51 12.25 -1.23
CA GLN A 499 35.02 12.80 0.04
C GLN A 499 36.16 13.00 1.03
N ARG A 500 37.10 12.06 1.12
CA ARG A 500 38.30 12.19 1.96
C ARG A 500 39.27 13.25 1.46
N THR A 501 39.38 13.48 0.15
CA THR A 501 40.16 14.61 -0.38
C THR A 501 39.42 15.94 -0.23
N ILE A 502 38.08 15.98 -0.29
CA ILE A 502 37.28 17.15 0.09
C ILE A 502 37.43 17.45 1.59
N GLU A 503 37.54 16.44 2.44
CA GLU A 503 37.74 16.60 3.89
C GLU A 503 39.16 17.09 4.19
N ASN A 504 40.19 16.47 3.60
CA ASN A 504 41.56 16.99 3.61
C ASN A 504 41.64 18.43 3.06
N LEU A 505 40.94 18.75 1.96
CA LEU A 505 40.92 20.10 1.38
C LEU A 505 40.14 21.10 2.22
N LYS A 506 39.19 20.66 3.06
CA LYS A 506 38.57 21.52 4.08
C LYS A 506 39.52 21.76 5.24
N ASP A 507 40.26 20.75 5.68
CA ASP A 507 41.27 20.89 6.73
C ASP A 507 42.44 21.77 6.24
N ASP A 508 42.92 21.58 5.00
CA ASP A 508 43.90 22.44 4.32
C ASP A 508 43.37 23.87 4.13
N LEU A 509 42.07 24.05 3.84
CA LEU A 509 41.46 25.37 3.72
C LEU A 509 41.26 26.04 5.08
N HIS A 510 40.93 25.29 6.13
CA HIS A 510 40.81 25.78 7.50
C HIS A 510 42.18 26.09 8.11
N ALA A 511 43.21 25.30 7.76
CA ALA A 511 44.61 25.58 8.05
C ALA A 511 45.11 26.80 7.25
N ALA A 512 44.78 26.92 5.96
CA ALA A 512 45.12 28.08 5.15
C ALA A 512 44.38 29.36 5.61
N GLN A 513 43.18 29.24 6.17
CA GLN A 513 42.49 30.34 6.84
C GLN A 513 43.21 30.73 8.14
N HIS A 514 43.60 29.76 8.98
CA HIS A 514 44.41 30.02 10.18
C HIS A 514 45.78 30.64 9.82
N ASP A 515 46.46 30.17 8.78
CA ASP A 515 47.72 30.71 8.24
C ASP A 515 47.55 32.07 7.53
N LEU A 516 46.30 32.47 7.19
CA LEU A 516 45.97 33.83 6.78
C LEU A 516 45.75 34.75 7.98
N GLU A 517 45.16 34.25 9.07
CA GLU A 517 44.97 34.98 10.32
C GLU A 517 46.29 35.20 11.10
N ASP A 518 47.21 34.24 11.05
CA ASP A 518 48.54 34.30 11.70
C ASP A 518 49.65 34.93 10.82
N LYS A 519 49.31 35.48 9.64
CA LYS A 519 50.32 35.94 8.67
C LYS A 519 50.92 37.31 9.04
N PRO A 520 52.26 37.45 9.12
CA PRO A 520 52.89 38.72 9.45
C PRO A 520 52.63 39.80 8.38
N SER A 521 52.50 41.04 8.83
CA SER A 521 52.09 42.20 8.00
C SER A 521 52.99 42.42 6.78
N LEU A 522 52.35 42.57 5.61
CA LEU A 522 52.94 42.91 4.31
C LEU A 522 54.06 43.97 4.42
N THR A 523 55.29 43.58 4.07
CA THR A 523 56.43 44.49 4.02
C THR A 523 56.43 45.34 2.73
N PRO A 524 56.81 46.64 2.77
CA PRO A 524 56.54 47.57 1.66
C PRO A 524 57.26 47.29 0.32
N ASP A 525 58.30 46.46 0.30
CA ASP A 525 59.07 46.18 -0.92
C ASP A 525 58.38 45.18 -1.88
N ASP A 526 57.46 44.33 -1.40
CA ASP A 526 56.68 43.41 -2.25
C ASP A 526 55.66 44.15 -3.14
N ILE A 527 55.27 45.38 -2.75
CA ILE A 527 54.21 46.15 -3.40
C ILE A 527 54.74 46.96 -4.60
N MET A 528 56.01 47.39 -4.58
CA MET A 528 56.59 48.25 -5.64
C MET A 528 58.04 47.88 -5.99
N PRO A 529 58.25 46.85 -6.84
CA PRO A 529 59.57 46.37 -7.24
C PRO A 529 60.51 47.48 -7.78
N PRO A 530 61.85 47.37 -7.61
CA PRO A 530 62.81 48.41 -7.97
C PRO A 530 62.73 48.95 -9.41
N ASN A 531 62.21 48.16 -10.34
CA ASN A 531 62.06 48.52 -11.75
C ASN A 531 60.92 49.53 -12.00
N VAL A 532 59.87 49.55 -11.17
CA VAL A 532 58.70 50.45 -11.32
C VAL A 532 59.11 51.93 -11.21
N TRP A 533 60.23 52.21 -10.53
CA TRP A 533 60.74 53.54 -10.27
C TRP A 533 61.62 54.12 -11.39
N ARG A 534 61.93 53.35 -12.45
CA ARG A 534 62.75 53.79 -13.58
C ARG A 534 61.88 54.02 -14.83
N PHE A 535 61.79 55.26 -15.29
CA PHE A 535 61.12 55.62 -16.54
C PHE A 535 62.17 55.95 -17.63
N PRO A 536 62.16 55.27 -18.80
CA PRO A 536 63.24 55.41 -19.79
C PRO A 536 63.37 56.79 -20.43
N ASP A 537 62.26 57.51 -20.63
CA ASP A 537 62.25 58.74 -21.43
C ASP A 537 62.70 60.00 -20.66
N PHE A 538 63.05 59.86 -19.37
CA PHE A 538 63.70 60.94 -18.63
C PHE A 538 65.18 61.08 -19.02
N GLY A 539 65.58 62.30 -19.35
CA GLY A 539 66.98 62.64 -19.64
C GLY A 539 67.94 62.23 -18.52
N SER A 540 69.19 61.93 -18.90
CA SER A 540 70.20 61.29 -18.04
C SER A 540 70.37 61.97 -16.67
N GLU A 541 70.43 63.31 -16.61
CA GLU A 541 70.57 64.06 -15.35
C GLU A 541 69.40 63.80 -14.38
N LEU A 542 68.16 63.85 -14.87
CA LEU A 542 66.96 63.60 -14.07
C LEU A 542 66.87 62.13 -13.65
N SER A 543 67.19 61.21 -14.56
CA SER A 543 67.21 59.76 -14.30
C SER A 543 68.27 59.37 -13.25
N GLU A 544 69.43 60.02 -13.25
CA GLU A 544 70.47 59.82 -12.23
C GLU A 544 70.05 60.37 -10.85
N GLN A 545 69.43 61.55 -10.80
CA GLN A 545 68.90 62.12 -9.56
C GLN A 545 67.78 61.25 -8.95
N ILE A 546 66.87 60.73 -9.78
CA ILE A 546 65.83 59.78 -9.38
C ILE A 546 66.46 58.47 -8.88
N THR A 547 67.45 57.92 -9.59
CA THR A 547 68.17 56.70 -9.18
C THR A 547 68.81 56.83 -7.79
N LYS A 548 69.38 58.00 -7.45
CA LYS A 548 69.97 58.27 -6.13
C LYS A 548 68.94 58.25 -4.98
N VAL A 549 67.66 58.53 -5.25
CA VAL A 549 66.58 58.38 -4.24
C VAL A 549 66.12 56.93 -4.11
N ILE A 550 66.04 56.18 -5.22
CA ILE A 550 65.56 54.79 -5.25
C ILE A 550 66.47 53.87 -4.43
N VAL A 551 67.79 54.03 -4.57
CA VAL A 551 68.84 53.23 -3.90
C VAL A 551 68.83 53.38 -2.38
N ASN A 552 68.25 54.45 -1.83
CA ASN A 552 68.15 54.65 -0.38
C ASN A 552 67.04 53.77 0.23
N THR A 553 67.42 52.62 0.79
CA THR A 553 66.51 51.66 1.45
C THR A 553 65.91 52.16 2.77
N ALA A 554 66.40 53.25 3.37
CA ALA A 554 65.82 53.80 4.59
C ALA A 554 64.54 54.64 4.36
N LEU A 555 64.19 54.92 3.10
CA LEU A 555 62.99 55.69 2.74
C LEU A 555 61.81 54.77 2.38
N GLN A 556 60.67 54.99 3.03
CA GLN A 556 59.41 54.32 2.71
C GLN A 556 58.94 54.66 1.27
N PRO A 557 58.22 53.77 0.55
CA PRO A 557 57.81 54.00 -0.84
C PRO A 557 57.09 55.33 -1.09
N ALA A 558 56.17 55.74 -0.20
CA ALA A 558 55.50 57.04 -0.29
C ALA A 558 56.47 58.23 -0.18
N SER A 559 57.52 58.13 0.65
CA SER A 559 58.56 59.14 0.79
C SER A 559 59.53 59.15 -0.39
N LYS A 560 59.83 57.97 -0.99
CA LYS A 560 60.56 57.88 -2.26
C LYS A 560 59.79 58.58 -3.38
N LEU A 561 58.51 58.24 -3.55
CA LEU A 561 57.60 58.85 -4.52
C LEU A 561 57.52 60.37 -4.36
N GLN A 562 57.33 60.88 -3.14
CA GLN A 562 57.23 62.30 -2.87
C GLN A 562 58.55 63.06 -3.13
N ASN A 563 59.71 62.45 -2.82
CA ASN A 563 61.02 63.02 -3.16
C ASN A 563 61.29 62.98 -4.68
N ILE A 564 60.87 61.93 -5.38
CA ILE A 564 60.96 61.83 -6.85
C ILE A 564 60.12 62.91 -7.51
N TYR A 565 58.85 63.09 -7.12
CA TYR A 565 58.03 64.20 -7.61
C TYR A 565 58.63 65.58 -7.28
N ARG A 566 59.25 65.73 -6.10
CA ARG A 566 59.94 66.97 -5.74
C ARG A 566 61.13 67.24 -6.66
N ILE A 567 61.95 66.24 -6.97
CA ILE A 567 63.08 66.35 -7.91
C ILE A 567 62.58 66.70 -9.32
N ILE A 568 61.58 65.98 -9.83
CA ILE A 568 60.95 66.26 -11.14
C ILE A 568 60.45 67.71 -11.19
N TYR A 569 59.73 68.15 -10.16
CA TYR A 569 59.26 69.54 -10.05
C TYR A 569 60.41 70.55 -10.03
N HIS A 570 61.46 70.34 -9.21
CA HIS A 570 62.59 71.29 -9.13
C HIS A 570 63.39 71.32 -10.44
N TYR A 571 63.55 70.18 -11.13
CA TYR A 571 64.22 70.10 -12.43
C TYR A 571 63.45 70.87 -13.52
N TYR A 572 62.15 70.62 -13.68
CA TYR A 572 61.34 71.32 -14.69
C TYR A 572 61.08 72.79 -14.33
N SER A 573 60.91 73.15 -13.04
CA SER A 573 60.82 74.56 -12.63
C SER A 573 62.14 75.31 -12.83
N LYS A 574 63.30 74.66 -12.67
CA LYS A 574 64.61 75.24 -13.05
C LYS A 574 64.68 75.44 -14.57
N LEU A 575 64.37 74.42 -15.37
CA LEU A 575 64.40 74.49 -16.83
C LEU A 575 63.46 75.57 -17.40
N LEU A 576 62.27 75.71 -16.81
CA LEU A 576 61.31 76.77 -17.13
C LEU A 576 61.87 78.14 -16.70
N GLY A 577 62.39 78.29 -15.49
CA GLY A 577 63.01 79.53 -15.03
C GLY A 577 64.22 79.98 -15.86
N GLU A 578 65.04 79.05 -16.36
CA GLU A 578 66.14 79.33 -17.29
C GLU A 578 65.62 79.74 -18.67
N ARG A 579 64.55 79.11 -19.18
CA ARG A 579 63.86 79.56 -20.39
C ARG A 579 63.24 80.94 -20.24
N ASP A 580 62.53 81.19 -19.14
CA ASP A 580 61.83 82.46 -18.89
C ASP A 580 62.83 83.59 -18.65
N SER A 581 63.97 83.30 -18.00
CA SER A 581 65.08 84.26 -17.90
C SER A 581 65.68 84.57 -19.28
N SER A 582 65.89 83.56 -20.13
CA SER A 582 66.36 83.74 -21.51
C SER A 582 65.37 84.55 -22.38
N ILE A 583 64.07 84.29 -22.26
CA ILE A 583 63.00 85.06 -22.92
C ILE A 583 62.99 86.51 -22.42
N ASN A 584 63.04 86.73 -21.10
CA ASN A 584 63.08 88.08 -20.54
C ASN A 584 64.34 88.85 -20.97
N ASN A 585 65.50 88.20 -21.05
CA ASN A 585 66.73 88.83 -21.56
C ASN A 585 66.57 89.24 -23.03
N ALA A 586 66.04 88.37 -23.89
CA ALA A 586 65.75 88.71 -25.28
C ALA A 586 64.71 89.83 -25.42
N CYS A 587 63.66 89.85 -24.57
CA CYS A 587 62.69 90.94 -24.53
C CYS A 587 63.33 92.26 -24.08
N ASN A 588 64.24 92.24 -23.11
CA ASN A 588 64.98 93.42 -22.65
C ASN A 588 65.93 93.96 -23.73
N GLU A 589 66.63 93.08 -24.47
CA GLU A 589 67.43 93.46 -25.63
C GLU A 589 66.57 94.09 -26.73
N ILE A 590 65.43 93.49 -27.07
CA ILE A 590 64.47 94.04 -28.05
C ILE A 590 63.92 95.40 -27.59
N GLN A 591 63.62 95.58 -26.30
CA GLN A 591 63.20 96.89 -25.75
C GLN A 591 64.33 97.92 -25.80
N SER A 592 65.57 97.54 -25.49
CA SER A 592 66.74 98.41 -25.60
C SER A 592 66.97 98.86 -27.05
N ILE A 593 66.83 97.94 -28.01
CA ILE A 593 66.92 98.26 -29.45
C ILE A 593 65.76 99.17 -29.87
N LYS A 594 64.51 98.89 -29.46
CA LYS A 594 63.35 99.76 -29.73
C LYS A 594 63.59 101.17 -29.17
N HIS A 595 64.13 101.30 -27.96
CA HIS A 595 64.44 102.59 -27.36
C HIS A 595 65.55 103.35 -28.12
N ALA A 596 66.66 102.68 -28.45
CA ALA A 596 67.77 103.29 -29.19
C ALA A 596 67.34 103.77 -30.60
N VAL A 597 66.55 102.96 -31.32
CA VAL A 597 66.02 103.35 -32.64
C VAL A 597 64.96 104.45 -32.52
N ASN A 598 64.11 104.43 -31.48
CA ASN A 598 63.16 105.51 -31.20
C ASN A 598 63.90 106.83 -30.93
N GLN A 599 64.95 106.82 -30.12
CA GLN A 599 65.76 108.01 -29.83
C GLN A 599 66.48 108.53 -31.09
N PHE A 600 66.97 107.64 -31.95
CA PHE A 600 67.52 108.01 -33.25
C PHE A 600 66.49 108.69 -34.15
N LEU A 601 65.28 108.13 -34.29
CA LEU A 601 64.20 108.69 -35.10
C LEU A 601 63.75 110.07 -34.61
N VAL A 602 63.59 110.23 -33.29
CA VAL A 602 63.27 111.52 -32.65
C VAL A 602 64.38 112.54 -32.91
N ASN A 603 65.65 112.19 -32.69
CA ASN A 603 66.79 113.07 -32.93
C ASN A 603 66.89 113.51 -34.41
N VAL A 604 66.65 112.59 -35.36
CA VAL A 604 66.66 112.91 -36.80
C VAL A 604 65.49 113.81 -37.17
N SER A 605 64.29 113.55 -36.64
CA SER A 605 63.09 114.39 -36.89
C SER A 605 63.31 115.83 -36.42
N ILE A 606 63.80 116.01 -35.19
CA ILE A 606 64.15 117.32 -34.62
C ILE A 606 65.24 118.01 -35.46
N SER A 607 66.25 117.25 -35.92
CA SER A 607 67.33 117.78 -36.78
C SER A 607 66.86 118.22 -38.17
N LEU A 608 65.72 117.69 -38.64
CA LEU A 608 65.06 118.09 -39.89
C LEU A 608 64.02 119.21 -39.67
N GLY A 609 63.85 119.71 -38.45
CA GLY A 609 62.84 120.71 -38.12
C GLY A 609 61.40 120.17 -38.15
N MET A 610 61.23 118.85 -37.99
CA MET A 610 59.94 118.16 -37.95
C MET A 610 59.51 117.87 -36.51
N ASP A 611 58.21 117.65 -36.32
CA ASP A 611 57.69 117.05 -35.09
C ASP A 611 58.32 115.66 -34.85
N PRO A 612 58.58 115.26 -33.58
CA PRO A 612 59.38 114.08 -33.27
C PRO A 612 58.65 112.76 -33.62
N ILE A 613 59.05 112.12 -34.72
CA ILE A 613 58.50 110.83 -35.18
C ILE A 613 58.98 109.70 -34.24
N THR A 614 58.05 108.94 -33.67
CA THR A 614 58.37 107.76 -32.85
C THR A 614 58.64 106.52 -33.69
N PHE A 615 59.20 105.48 -33.06
CA PHE A 615 59.35 104.15 -33.65
C PHE A 615 58.01 103.57 -34.16
N GLU A 616 56.90 103.83 -33.45
CA GLU A 616 55.59 103.33 -33.86
C GLU A 616 55.09 104.06 -35.12
N ASP A 617 55.22 105.39 -35.16
CA ASP A 617 54.83 106.23 -36.29
C ASP A 617 55.66 105.98 -37.56
N PHE A 618 56.94 105.66 -37.40
CA PHE A 618 57.84 105.33 -38.50
C PHE A 618 57.37 104.11 -39.30
N PHE A 619 56.80 103.10 -38.62
CA PHE A 619 56.28 101.88 -39.24
C PHE A 619 54.77 101.92 -39.53
N ALA A 620 53.95 102.56 -38.69
CA ALA A 620 52.49 102.56 -38.82
C ALA A 620 51.94 103.73 -39.67
N HIS A 621 52.56 104.91 -39.59
CA HIS A 621 52.04 106.15 -40.16
C HIS A 621 52.84 106.65 -41.38
N ASN A 622 53.49 105.74 -42.11
CA ASN A 622 54.38 106.05 -43.24
C ASN A 622 55.50 107.05 -42.90
N GLY A 623 55.94 107.15 -41.63
CA GLY A 623 56.92 108.15 -41.19
C GLY A 623 58.23 108.13 -41.98
N SER A 624 58.65 106.97 -42.49
CA SER A 624 59.77 106.82 -43.43
C SER A 624 59.62 107.66 -44.72
N SER A 625 58.41 107.75 -45.27
CA SER A 625 58.09 108.58 -46.45
C SER A 625 58.05 110.06 -46.10
N ILE A 626 57.46 110.43 -44.96
CA ILE A 626 57.39 111.83 -44.50
C ILE A 626 58.80 112.39 -44.29
N LEU A 627 59.66 111.63 -43.60
CA LEU A 627 61.05 111.99 -43.29
C LEU A 627 61.91 112.08 -44.58
N ALA A 628 61.73 111.16 -45.53
CA ALA A 628 62.37 111.24 -46.85
C ALA A 628 61.90 112.47 -47.67
N ASN A 629 60.61 112.80 -47.62
CA ASN A 629 60.06 113.96 -48.31
C ASN A 629 60.56 115.28 -47.72
N ALA A 630 60.67 115.39 -46.39
CA ALA A 630 61.26 116.55 -45.72
C ALA A 630 62.73 116.76 -46.13
N ILE A 631 63.54 115.71 -46.20
CA ILE A 631 64.92 115.77 -46.70
C ILE A 631 64.96 116.30 -48.15
N ASN A 632 64.10 115.80 -49.03
CA ASN A 632 64.00 116.26 -50.42
C ASN A 632 63.51 117.72 -50.53
N GLN A 633 62.63 118.16 -49.65
CA GLN A 633 62.12 119.54 -49.59
C GLN A 633 63.19 120.51 -49.09
N ILE A 634 63.97 120.14 -48.06
CA ILE A 634 65.13 120.91 -47.58
C ILE A 634 66.18 121.03 -48.70
N ARG A 635 66.47 119.96 -49.44
CA ARG A 635 67.41 120.02 -50.58
C ARG A 635 66.93 120.97 -51.67
N SER A 636 65.63 120.94 -51.98
CA SER A 636 65.01 121.81 -52.99
C SER A 636 65.04 123.29 -52.57
N SER A 637 64.74 123.56 -51.30
CA SER A 637 64.84 124.88 -50.65
C SER A 637 66.27 125.44 -50.71
N HIS A 638 67.28 124.62 -50.39
CA HIS A 638 68.69 125.00 -50.50
C HIS A 638 69.09 125.42 -51.93
N ASP A 639 68.67 124.65 -52.94
CA ASP A 639 68.97 124.95 -54.35
C ASP A 639 68.25 126.23 -54.84
N GLU A 640 67.11 126.57 -54.24
CA GLU A 640 66.37 127.81 -54.52
C GLU A 640 66.99 129.04 -53.82
N PHE A 641 67.37 128.93 -52.55
CA PHE A 641 68.11 129.98 -51.83
C PHE A 641 69.45 130.31 -52.50
N LYS A 642 70.14 129.30 -53.06
CA LYS A 642 71.37 129.51 -53.82
C LYS A 642 71.16 130.41 -55.04
N ARG A 643 70.07 130.20 -55.80
CA ARG A 643 69.70 131.05 -56.95
C ARG A 643 69.36 132.48 -56.54
N LEU A 644 68.65 132.66 -55.41
CA LEU A 644 68.35 133.98 -54.85
C LEU A 644 69.62 134.75 -54.43
N TYR A 645 70.61 134.07 -53.86
CA TYR A 645 71.89 134.67 -53.49
C TYR A 645 72.68 135.18 -54.72
N GLU A 646 72.68 134.41 -55.81
CA GLU A 646 73.29 134.82 -57.09
C GLU A 646 72.58 136.05 -57.69
N GLN A 647 71.24 136.14 -57.58
CA GLN A 647 70.48 137.33 -57.99
C GLN A 647 70.81 138.57 -57.15
N TYR A 648 70.83 138.47 -55.81
CA TYR A 648 71.17 139.62 -54.94
C TYR A 648 72.60 140.13 -55.17
N THR A 649 73.55 139.22 -55.38
CA THR A 649 74.95 139.58 -55.70
C THR A 649 75.03 140.37 -57.01
N THR A 650 74.21 139.99 -58.01
CA THR A 650 74.10 140.71 -59.29
C THR A 650 73.49 142.11 -59.10
N ALA A 651 72.44 142.25 -58.27
CA ALA A 651 71.79 143.53 -58.00
C ALA A 651 72.70 144.53 -57.27
N LEU A 652 73.47 144.08 -56.27
CA LEU A 652 74.47 144.90 -55.57
C LEU A 652 75.55 145.41 -56.53
N THR A 653 76.02 144.55 -57.44
CA THR A 653 77.02 144.90 -58.46
C THR A 653 76.50 145.97 -59.43
N HIS A 654 75.20 145.97 -59.73
CA HIS A 654 74.56 147.04 -60.51
C HIS A 654 74.50 148.36 -59.73
N PHE A 655 74.10 148.33 -58.45
CA PHE A 655 73.89 149.53 -57.63
C PHE A 655 75.16 150.38 -57.49
N PHE A 656 76.31 149.76 -57.20
CA PHE A 656 77.60 150.46 -57.12
C PHE A 656 78.07 151.06 -58.45
N LYS A 657 77.54 150.60 -59.59
CA LYS A 657 77.86 151.14 -60.92
C LYS A 657 77.03 152.39 -61.29
N THR A 658 75.96 152.69 -60.54
CA THR A 658 75.05 153.82 -60.81
C THR A 658 75.40 155.09 -60.02
N MET A 659 75.82 154.97 -58.76
CA MET A 659 75.95 156.09 -57.81
C MET A 659 77.30 156.83 -57.88
N ASN A 660 77.77 157.15 -59.08
CA ASN A 660 79.13 157.63 -59.34
C ASN A 660 79.30 159.14 -59.02
N MET A 661 79.67 159.49 -57.78
CA MET A 661 79.75 160.89 -57.31
C MET A 661 81.09 161.30 -56.67
N SER A 662 81.46 162.57 -56.87
CA SER A 662 82.67 163.26 -56.39
C SER A 662 82.39 164.80 -56.30
N PRO A 663 83.32 165.71 -55.93
CA PRO A 663 83.08 166.66 -54.82
C PRO A 663 83.01 168.16 -55.17
N ASP A 664 83.04 169.00 -54.12
CA ASP A 664 82.97 170.49 -54.05
C ASP A 664 81.56 171.11 -54.27
N SER A 665 81.17 172.22 -53.61
CA SER A 665 81.98 173.39 -53.20
C SER A 665 81.45 174.21 -52.00
N ASP A 666 82.40 174.91 -51.34
CA ASP A 666 82.35 176.08 -50.41
C ASP A 666 81.44 176.07 -49.15
N ALA A 667 81.92 176.69 -48.06
CA ALA A 667 81.56 176.39 -46.69
C ALA A 667 81.00 177.57 -45.86
N LYS A 668 80.98 178.81 -46.39
CA LYS A 668 80.84 180.01 -45.55
C LYS A 668 79.42 180.35 -45.04
N ALA A 669 78.37 179.67 -45.53
CA ALA A 669 76.98 179.84 -45.07
C ALA A 669 76.55 178.85 -43.97
N ILE A 670 77.35 177.80 -43.72
CA ILE A 670 76.98 176.67 -42.84
C ILE A 670 77.17 177.01 -41.35
N ILE A 671 78.07 177.94 -41.03
CA ILE A 671 78.55 178.17 -39.65
C ILE A 671 77.46 178.82 -38.77
N ASP A 672 76.78 179.87 -39.25
CA ASP A 672 75.77 180.59 -38.46
C ASP A 672 74.46 179.80 -38.27
N THR A 673 74.10 178.95 -39.24
CA THR A 673 72.95 178.03 -39.12
C THR A 673 73.25 176.89 -38.14
N THR A 674 74.46 176.34 -38.18
CA THR A 674 74.92 175.28 -37.26
C THR A 674 74.82 175.69 -35.79
N ASN A 675 75.14 176.94 -35.46
CA ASN A 675 75.12 177.40 -34.07
C ASN A 675 73.70 177.43 -33.47
N ARG A 676 72.68 177.87 -34.24
CA ARG A 676 71.26 177.82 -33.78
C ARG A 676 70.72 176.40 -33.61
N ILE A 677 71.15 175.46 -34.47
CA ILE A 677 70.73 174.06 -34.39
C ILE A 677 71.26 173.39 -33.12
N ARG A 678 72.49 173.72 -32.69
CA ARG A 678 73.14 173.16 -31.50
C ARG A 678 72.29 173.34 -30.23
N ASP A 679 71.74 174.53 -30.02
CA ASP A 679 70.98 174.86 -28.81
C ASP A 679 69.61 174.15 -28.77
N GLN A 680 68.95 174.00 -29.92
CA GLN A 680 67.74 173.18 -30.03
C GLN A 680 68.02 171.69 -29.77
N LEU A 681 69.17 171.18 -30.22
CA LEU A 681 69.57 169.78 -30.00
C LEU A 681 69.75 169.48 -28.50
N ASN A 682 70.43 170.37 -27.78
CA ASN A 682 70.67 170.24 -26.33
C ASN A 682 69.36 170.14 -25.53
N ALA A 683 68.34 170.94 -25.90
CA ALA A 683 67.03 170.89 -25.26
C ALA A 683 66.30 169.55 -25.50
N GLN A 684 66.38 169.00 -26.73
CA GLN A 684 65.80 167.69 -27.05
C GLN A 684 66.49 166.54 -26.30
N THR A 685 67.82 166.58 -26.15
CA THR A 685 68.59 165.55 -25.43
C THR A 685 68.12 165.39 -23.97
N ALA A 686 67.81 166.48 -23.28
CA ALA A 686 67.27 166.43 -21.90
C ALA A 686 65.88 165.77 -21.81
N ILE A 687 65.03 165.96 -22.82
CA ILE A 687 63.70 165.32 -22.91
C ILE A 687 63.85 163.83 -23.23
N LEU A 688 64.76 163.47 -24.13
CA LEU A 688 65.08 162.09 -24.50
C LEU A 688 65.60 161.28 -23.32
N GLN A 689 66.49 161.84 -22.48
CA GLN A 689 66.95 161.15 -21.26
C GLN A 689 65.81 160.84 -20.28
N LYS A 690 64.86 161.77 -20.08
CA LYS A 690 63.68 161.52 -19.24
C LYS A 690 62.77 160.44 -19.81
N ARG A 691 62.54 160.42 -21.14
CA ARG A 691 61.78 159.35 -21.80
C ARG A 691 62.50 157.99 -21.74
N SER A 692 63.82 157.98 -21.89
CA SER A 692 64.64 156.75 -21.83
C SER A 692 64.52 156.03 -20.49
N LYS A 693 64.65 156.76 -19.36
CA LYS A 693 64.47 156.18 -18.01
C LYS A 693 63.08 155.56 -17.82
N LYS A 694 62.03 156.29 -18.18
CA LYS A 694 60.64 155.79 -18.08
C LYS A 694 60.35 154.58 -18.97
N CYS A 695 61.00 154.51 -20.15
CA CYS A 695 60.94 153.33 -21.01
C CYS A 695 61.63 152.10 -20.37
N HIS A 696 62.77 152.30 -19.70
CA HIS A 696 63.49 151.24 -19.00
C HIS A 696 62.68 150.67 -17.81
N GLU A 697 62.04 151.54 -17.02
CA GLU A 697 61.13 151.17 -15.93
C GLU A 697 59.96 150.31 -16.44
N ILE A 698 59.29 150.72 -17.53
CA ILE A 698 58.20 149.96 -18.16
C ILE A 698 58.70 148.61 -18.69
N ASN A 699 59.90 148.55 -19.28
CA ASN A 699 60.49 147.31 -19.80
C ASN A 699 60.83 146.31 -18.67
N LEU A 700 61.32 146.80 -17.52
CA LEU A 700 61.53 145.97 -16.33
C LEU A 700 60.20 145.44 -15.77
N ALA A 701 59.18 146.28 -15.64
CA ALA A 701 57.85 145.86 -15.20
C ALA A 701 57.24 144.81 -16.15
N PHE A 702 57.34 145.01 -17.47
CA PHE A 702 56.88 144.04 -18.48
C PHE A 702 57.64 142.71 -18.40
N LYS A 703 58.95 142.72 -18.17
CA LYS A 703 59.75 141.49 -17.99
C LYS A 703 59.36 140.70 -16.73
N LEU A 704 59.06 141.40 -15.63
CA LEU A 704 58.57 140.76 -14.41
C LEU A 704 57.16 140.17 -14.61
N LEU A 705 56.25 140.93 -15.22
CA LEU A 705 54.89 140.46 -15.53
C LEU A 705 54.90 139.27 -16.49
N LYS A 706 55.74 139.30 -17.53
CA LYS A 706 55.89 138.17 -18.47
C LYS A 706 56.48 136.93 -17.79
N ARG A 707 57.45 137.09 -16.87
CA ARG A 707 57.94 135.95 -16.07
C ARG A 707 56.82 135.34 -15.23
N LYS A 708 56.05 136.16 -14.49
CA LYS A 708 54.94 135.65 -13.68
C LYS A 708 53.90 134.94 -14.56
N TYR A 709 53.47 135.56 -15.66
CA TYR A 709 52.52 134.95 -16.59
C TYR A 709 53.01 133.61 -17.15
N ASN A 710 54.29 133.50 -17.51
CA ASN A 710 54.87 132.23 -17.96
C ASN A 710 54.82 131.16 -16.85
N THR A 711 55.16 131.48 -15.61
CA THR A 711 55.09 130.53 -14.47
C THR A 711 53.64 130.17 -14.11
N ASP A 712 52.72 131.14 -14.08
CA ASP A 712 51.29 130.90 -13.84
C ASP A 712 50.70 129.97 -14.92
N VAL A 713 51.14 130.08 -16.19
CA VAL A 713 50.77 129.16 -17.27
C VAL A 713 51.40 127.77 -17.10
N GLU A 714 52.68 127.70 -16.73
CA GLU A 714 53.40 126.44 -16.53
C GLU A 714 52.80 125.61 -15.37
N GLU A 715 52.44 126.25 -14.25
CA GLU A 715 51.71 125.59 -13.15
C GLU A 715 50.32 125.09 -13.58
N LEU A 716 49.56 125.89 -14.34
CA LEU A 716 48.24 125.49 -14.84
C LEU A 716 48.29 124.36 -15.88
N THR A 717 49.30 124.35 -16.76
CA THR A 717 49.54 123.24 -17.70
C THR A 717 49.85 121.95 -16.94
N ASN A 718 50.81 121.99 -16.00
CA ASN A 718 51.17 120.83 -15.17
C ASN A 718 49.94 120.30 -14.37
N GLN A 719 49.10 121.20 -13.84
CA GLN A 719 47.87 120.80 -13.15
C GLN A 719 46.83 120.18 -14.10
N SER A 720 46.71 120.70 -15.32
CA SER A 720 45.82 120.14 -16.35
C SER A 720 46.29 118.76 -16.81
N GLU A 721 47.59 118.55 -17.00
CA GLU A 721 48.17 117.25 -17.37
C GLU A 721 47.96 116.21 -16.27
N HIS A 722 48.22 116.56 -15.00
CA HIS A 722 47.98 115.66 -13.88
C HIS A 722 46.49 115.31 -13.72
N LEU A 723 45.58 116.28 -13.86
CA LEU A 723 44.14 116.01 -13.86
C LEU A 723 43.71 115.12 -15.04
N HIS A 724 44.34 115.27 -16.21
CA HIS A 724 44.09 114.40 -17.36
C HIS A 724 44.55 112.96 -17.07
N GLU A 725 45.74 112.75 -16.53
CA GLU A 725 46.26 111.43 -16.13
C GLU A 725 45.38 110.75 -15.06
N VAL A 726 44.88 111.51 -14.08
CA VAL A 726 43.93 111.02 -13.07
C VAL A 726 42.59 110.62 -13.70
N VAL A 727 42.05 111.43 -14.63
CA VAL A 727 40.83 111.06 -15.39
C VAL A 727 41.06 109.81 -16.24
N ASP A 728 42.22 109.67 -16.86
CA ASP A 728 42.53 108.57 -17.78
C ASP A 728 42.75 107.25 -17.02
N THR A 729 43.39 107.30 -15.85
CA THR A 729 43.54 106.14 -14.93
C THR A 729 42.22 105.74 -14.27
N LEU A 730 41.37 106.70 -13.86
CA LEU A 730 40.01 106.42 -13.40
C LEU A 730 39.12 105.84 -14.50
N THR A 731 39.28 106.30 -15.74
CA THR A 731 38.55 105.77 -16.90
C THR A 731 38.98 104.34 -17.22
N LYS A 732 40.30 104.05 -17.25
CA LYS A 732 40.83 102.69 -17.44
C LYS A 732 40.39 101.73 -16.33
N THR A 733 40.42 102.15 -15.07
CA THR A 733 39.97 101.31 -13.95
C THR A 733 38.46 101.08 -13.95
N ASN A 734 37.64 102.10 -14.27
CA ASN A 734 36.19 101.94 -14.40
C ASN A 734 35.81 101.02 -15.57
N ASN A 735 36.50 101.13 -16.72
CA ASN A 735 36.31 100.22 -17.86
C ASN A 735 36.68 98.78 -17.49
N ASN A 736 37.79 98.55 -16.78
CA ASN A 736 38.19 97.23 -16.32
C ASN A 736 37.19 96.64 -15.31
N LEU A 737 36.70 97.43 -14.34
CA LEU A 737 35.67 97.01 -13.39
C LEU A 737 34.32 96.73 -14.07
N THR A 738 33.99 97.46 -15.14
CA THR A 738 32.80 97.23 -15.97
C THR A 738 32.94 95.92 -16.75
N ALA A 739 34.09 95.67 -17.37
CA ALA A 739 34.38 94.42 -18.08
C ALA A 739 34.33 93.20 -17.12
N ALA A 740 34.94 93.31 -15.94
CA ALA A 740 34.87 92.27 -14.90
C ALA A 740 33.42 92.02 -14.44
N ASN A 741 32.62 93.07 -14.21
CA ASN A 741 31.20 92.92 -13.89
C ASN A 741 30.39 92.25 -15.02
N GLN A 742 30.70 92.54 -16.29
CA GLN A 742 30.08 91.83 -17.41
C GLN A 742 30.49 90.36 -17.47
N GLN A 743 31.76 90.04 -17.21
CA GLN A 743 32.24 88.66 -17.18
C GLN A 743 31.57 87.86 -16.05
N ILE A 744 31.59 88.38 -14.82
CA ILE A 744 30.92 87.76 -13.66
C ILE A 744 29.41 87.56 -13.94
N LYS A 745 28.74 88.49 -14.63
CA LYS A 745 27.34 88.32 -15.07
C LYS A 745 27.16 87.19 -16.09
N ARG A 746 28.10 86.98 -17.01
CA ARG A 746 28.07 85.85 -17.97
C ARG A 746 28.31 84.53 -17.26
N GLU A 747 29.31 84.46 -16.39
CA GLU A 747 29.64 83.27 -15.59
C GLU A 747 28.48 82.87 -14.67
N LEU A 748 27.88 83.84 -13.95
CA LEU A 748 26.72 83.62 -13.10
C LEU A 748 25.47 83.21 -13.90
N GLN A 749 25.32 83.69 -15.14
CA GLN A 749 24.25 83.24 -16.04
C GLN A 749 24.51 81.82 -16.58
N SER A 750 25.76 81.48 -16.91
CA SER A 750 26.15 80.12 -17.33
C SER A 750 25.89 79.11 -16.22
N LEU A 751 26.35 79.41 -14.99
CA LEU A 751 26.14 78.56 -13.81
C LEU A 751 24.66 78.40 -13.45
N LYS A 752 23.80 79.40 -13.75
CA LYS A 752 22.34 79.30 -13.62
C LYS A 752 21.66 78.41 -14.67
N VAL A 753 22.26 78.26 -15.85
CA VAL A 753 21.80 77.29 -16.85
C VAL A 753 22.27 75.90 -16.44
N GLU A 754 23.56 75.73 -16.17
CA GLU A 754 24.14 74.45 -15.71
C GLU A 754 23.46 73.90 -14.45
N TYR A 755 23.13 74.74 -13.46
CA TYR A 755 22.35 74.32 -12.28
C TYR A 755 20.92 73.91 -12.60
N ARG A 756 20.28 74.54 -13.60
CA ARG A 756 18.95 74.12 -14.06
C ARG A 756 19.04 72.79 -14.78
N ASP A 757 19.93 72.69 -15.77
CA ASP A 757 20.11 71.48 -16.56
C ASP A 757 20.48 70.29 -15.65
N TYR A 758 21.29 70.51 -14.61
CA TYR A 758 21.57 69.52 -13.56
C TYR A 758 20.32 69.14 -12.76
N ARG A 759 19.51 70.12 -12.28
CA ARG A 759 18.26 69.83 -11.57
C ARG A 759 17.30 69.04 -12.46
N ASP A 760 17.09 69.47 -13.69
CA ASP A 760 16.13 68.85 -14.61
C ASP A 760 16.58 67.42 -14.97
N ASN A 761 17.90 67.17 -15.09
CA ASN A 761 18.49 65.83 -15.19
C ASN A 761 18.29 64.96 -13.92
N VAL A 762 18.25 65.56 -12.72
CA VAL A 762 17.96 64.83 -11.47
C VAL A 762 16.46 64.49 -11.41
N GLU A 763 15.59 65.42 -11.77
CA GLU A 763 14.13 65.24 -11.79
C GLU A 763 13.70 64.17 -12.81
N GLU A 764 14.34 64.12 -13.98
CA GLU A 764 14.18 63.04 -14.98
C GLU A 764 14.68 61.67 -14.45
N ARG A 765 15.81 61.65 -13.72
CA ARG A 765 16.35 60.42 -13.12
C ARG A 765 15.49 59.90 -11.98
N GLU A 766 14.98 60.77 -11.11
CA GLU A 766 14.04 60.37 -10.05
C GLU A 766 12.73 59.85 -10.64
N THR A 767 12.22 60.51 -11.69
CA THR A 767 11.02 60.06 -12.42
C THR A 767 11.22 58.67 -13.03
N THR A 768 12.29 58.47 -13.82
CA THR A 768 12.57 57.19 -14.48
C THR A 768 12.98 56.07 -13.50
N LEU A 769 13.51 56.40 -12.32
CA LEU A 769 13.72 55.42 -11.24
C LEU A 769 12.39 55.01 -10.58
N SER A 770 11.48 55.97 -10.38
CA SER A 770 10.14 55.74 -9.83
C SER A 770 9.27 54.90 -10.77
N GLU A 771 9.28 55.19 -12.07
CA GLU A 771 8.61 54.39 -13.11
C GLU A 771 9.09 52.94 -13.09
N ARG A 772 10.42 52.71 -13.12
CA ARG A 772 11.01 51.36 -13.05
C ARG A 772 10.64 50.62 -11.77
N TYR A 773 10.58 51.31 -10.63
CA TYR A 773 10.20 50.71 -9.36
C TYR A 773 8.72 50.28 -9.37
N GLU A 774 7.82 51.08 -9.96
CA GLU A 774 6.41 50.71 -10.08
C GLU A 774 6.19 49.59 -11.11
N ASP A 775 6.93 49.58 -12.23
CA ASP A 775 6.96 48.48 -13.21
C ASP A 775 7.43 47.16 -12.56
N GLU A 776 8.54 47.18 -11.81
CA GLU A 776 9.09 46.00 -11.13
C GLU A 776 8.13 45.49 -10.04
N LYS A 777 7.52 46.41 -9.28
CA LYS A 777 6.46 46.14 -8.31
C LYS A 777 5.18 45.60 -8.95
N GLN A 778 4.82 46.02 -10.16
CA GLN A 778 3.69 45.47 -10.91
C GLN A 778 4.03 44.08 -11.47
N ALA A 779 5.23 43.88 -12.01
CA ALA A 779 5.72 42.58 -12.46
C ALA A 779 5.74 41.55 -11.32
N TRP A 780 6.26 41.93 -10.14
CA TRP A 780 6.25 41.08 -8.95
C TRP A 780 4.84 40.75 -8.47
N ASN A 781 3.93 41.73 -8.43
CA ASN A 781 2.53 41.46 -8.08
C ASN A 781 1.86 40.51 -9.09
N ASN A 782 2.12 40.67 -10.38
CA ASN A 782 1.60 39.79 -11.43
C ASN A 782 2.12 38.35 -11.28
N GLU A 783 3.41 38.16 -11.00
CA GLU A 783 3.97 36.82 -10.79
C GLU A 783 3.48 36.18 -9.48
N ARG A 784 3.37 36.97 -8.40
CA ARG A 784 2.73 36.54 -7.15
C ARG A 784 1.28 36.11 -7.40
N GLN A 785 0.53 36.82 -8.24
CA GLN A 785 -0.84 36.47 -8.59
C GLN A 785 -0.93 35.14 -9.35
N LYS A 786 0.01 34.87 -10.29
CA LYS A 786 0.11 33.56 -10.96
C LYS A 786 0.44 32.44 -9.98
N LEU A 787 1.43 32.64 -9.10
CA LEU A 787 1.82 31.66 -8.09
C LEU A 787 0.67 31.34 -7.13
N ILE A 788 -0.08 32.36 -6.68
CA ILE A 788 -1.30 32.17 -5.88
C ILE A 788 -2.35 31.35 -6.66
N SER A 789 -2.56 31.62 -7.95
CA SER A 789 -3.48 30.84 -8.79
C SER A 789 -3.02 29.38 -8.91
N GLN A 790 -1.74 29.13 -9.22
CA GLN A 790 -1.19 27.78 -9.35
C GLN A 790 -1.27 26.98 -8.04
N ILE A 791 -1.07 27.64 -6.90
CA ILE A 791 -1.27 27.03 -5.57
C ILE A 791 -2.75 26.72 -5.36
N HIS A 792 -3.67 27.62 -5.71
CA HIS A 792 -5.11 27.40 -5.58
C HIS A 792 -5.61 26.26 -6.47
N ASP A 793 -5.18 26.21 -7.74
CA ASP A 793 -5.48 25.13 -8.69
C ASP A 793 -4.91 23.78 -8.19
N SER A 794 -3.73 23.80 -7.56
CA SER A 794 -3.11 22.60 -6.97
C SER A 794 -3.88 22.12 -5.73
N VAL A 795 -4.28 23.04 -4.84
CA VAL A 795 -5.12 22.74 -3.66
C VAL A 795 -6.46 22.17 -4.12
N TYR A 796 -7.13 22.79 -5.09
CA TYR A 796 -8.40 22.30 -5.65
C TYR A 796 -8.26 20.90 -6.27
N GLN A 797 -7.15 20.61 -6.97
CA GLN A 797 -6.87 19.25 -7.45
C GLN A 797 -6.63 18.24 -6.31
N VAL A 798 -5.98 18.65 -5.22
CA VAL A 798 -5.75 17.79 -4.05
C VAL A 798 -7.06 17.55 -3.29
N GLU A 799 -7.89 18.58 -3.08
CA GLU A 799 -9.22 18.44 -2.46
C GLU A 799 -10.15 17.52 -3.27
N ASN A 800 -10.15 17.64 -4.60
CA ASN A 800 -10.93 16.73 -5.46
C ASN A 800 -10.43 15.28 -5.38
N LYS A 801 -9.10 15.06 -5.37
CA LYS A 801 -8.51 13.73 -5.18
C LYS A 801 -8.83 13.15 -3.80
N TYR A 802 -8.76 13.99 -2.76
CA TYR A 802 -9.11 13.61 -1.38
C TYR A 802 -10.60 13.29 -1.24
N SER A 803 -11.49 14.08 -1.85
CA SER A 803 -12.94 13.85 -1.87
C SER A 803 -13.31 12.55 -2.59
N ALA A 804 -12.70 12.28 -3.74
CA ALA A 804 -12.87 11.03 -4.48
C ALA A 804 -12.34 9.82 -3.66
N ALA A 805 -11.15 9.94 -3.07
CA ALA A 805 -10.58 8.89 -2.22
C ALA A 805 -11.42 8.63 -0.95
N SER A 806 -11.93 9.68 -0.30
CA SER A 806 -12.82 9.60 0.85
C SER A 806 -14.15 8.91 0.50
N THR A 807 -14.73 9.25 -0.67
CA THR A 807 -15.94 8.61 -1.19
C THR A 807 -15.71 7.11 -1.42
N ALA A 808 -14.63 6.75 -2.15
CA ALA A 808 -14.27 5.35 -2.38
C ALA A 808 -13.96 4.59 -1.08
N ASN A 809 -13.37 5.25 -0.08
CA ASN A 809 -13.13 4.64 1.24
C ASN A 809 -14.44 4.41 2.00
N GLY A 810 -15.42 5.32 1.89
CA GLY A 810 -16.77 5.14 2.40
C GLY A 810 -17.53 4.00 1.69
N GLU A 811 -17.36 3.83 0.39
CA GLU A 811 -17.89 2.67 -0.36
C GLU A 811 -17.25 1.36 0.12
N ASN A 812 -15.92 1.35 0.32
CA ASN A 812 -15.20 0.19 0.86
C ASN A 812 -15.65 -0.16 2.28
N GLU A 813 -15.82 0.82 3.19
CA GLU A 813 -16.32 0.55 4.55
C GLU A 813 -17.76 0.00 4.53
N ASN A 814 -18.60 0.47 3.61
CA ASN A 814 -19.94 -0.11 3.37
C ASN A 814 -19.86 -1.57 2.87
N VAL A 815 -18.93 -1.90 1.97
CA VAL A 815 -18.69 -3.28 1.53
C VAL A 815 -18.17 -4.15 2.68
N ILE A 816 -17.24 -3.65 3.48
CA ILE A 816 -16.72 -4.33 4.67
C ILE A 816 -17.84 -4.59 5.68
N CYS A 817 -18.74 -3.63 5.90
CA CYS A 817 -19.90 -3.81 6.79
C CYS A 817 -20.88 -4.88 6.27
N ARG A 818 -21.13 -4.92 4.95
CA ARG A 818 -21.93 -5.99 4.32
C ARG A 818 -21.27 -7.35 4.49
N LEU A 819 -19.96 -7.47 4.22
CA LEU A 819 -19.20 -8.72 4.39
C LEU A 819 -19.18 -9.17 5.86
N ARG A 820 -18.97 -8.27 6.82
CA ARG A 820 -19.07 -8.56 8.27
C ARG A 820 -20.45 -9.12 8.64
N SER A 821 -21.53 -8.54 8.09
CA SER A 821 -22.90 -9.03 8.30
C SER A 821 -23.13 -10.43 7.70
N THR A 822 -22.67 -10.66 6.46
CA THR A 822 -22.71 -11.99 5.82
C THR A 822 -21.94 -13.03 6.62
N ILE A 823 -20.75 -12.71 7.12
CA ILE A 823 -19.93 -13.61 7.96
C ILE A 823 -20.63 -13.91 9.30
N ALA A 824 -21.29 -12.91 9.91
CA ALA A 824 -22.07 -13.13 11.14
C ALA A 824 -23.27 -14.07 10.89
N SER A 825 -23.99 -13.89 9.79
CA SER A 825 -25.08 -14.77 9.35
C SER A 825 -24.58 -16.20 9.08
N GLN A 826 -23.49 -16.35 8.31
CA GLN A 826 -22.87 -17.64 8.04
C GLN A 826 -22.41 -18.37 9.31
N LYS A 827 -21.84 -17.64 10.29
CA LYS A 827 -21.49 -18.22 11.61
C LYS A 827 -22.72 -18.67 12.41
N ALA A 828 -23.84 -17.94 12.33
CA ALA A 828 -25.08 -18.37 12.96
C ALA A 828 -25.63 -19.65 12.31
N THR A 829 -25.62 -19.75 10.98
CA THR A 829 -26.02 -20.97 10.26
C THR A 829 -25.06 -22.14 10.52
N LEU A 830 -23.75 -21.92 10.61
CA LEU A 830 -22.80 -22.97 11.00
C LEU A 830 -23.10 -23.50 12.40
N ASN A 831 -23.27 -22.63 13.40
CA ASN A 831 -23.67 -23.04 14.75
C ASN A 831 -25.01 -23.80 14.76
N GLU A 832 -25.99 -23.41 13.94
CA GLU A 832 -27.25 -24.14 13.79
C GLU A 832 -27.03 -25.56 13.24
N ARG A 833 -26.21 -25.72 12.20
CA ARG A 833 -25.88 -27.03 11.62
C ARG A 833 -25.00 -27.89 12.51
N ASP A 834 -24.07 -27.31 13.27
CA ASP A 834 -23.29 -28.05 14.27
C ASP A 834 -24.19 -28.56 15.41
N ASN A 835 -25.20 -27.78 15.83
CA ASN A 835 -26.21 -28.23 16.79
C ASN A 835 -27.12 -29.34 16.19
N GLU A 836 -27.51 -29.23 14.92
CA GLU A 836 -28.27 -30.25 14.20
C GLU A 836 -27.48 -31.56 14.07
N ILE A 837 -26.20 -31.49 13.67
CA ILE A 837 -25.27 -32.62 13.63
C ILE A 837 -25.07 -33.23 15.04
N ALA A 838 -24.95 -32.41 16.08
CA ALA A 838 -24.82 -32.87 17.47
C ALA A 838 -26.12 -33.47 18.06
N LYS A 839 -27.27 -33.16 17.46
CA LYS A 839 -28.57 -33.81 17.74
C LYS A 839 -28.68 -35.14 17.01
N VAL A 840 -28.45 -35.15 15.69
CA VAL A 840 -28.52 -36.36 14.84
C VAL A 840 -27.50 -37.41 15.29
N LYS A 841 -26.29 -37.03 15.73
CA LYS A 841 -25.32 -37.95 16.35
C LYS A 841 -25.88 -38.60 17.61
N ARG A 842 -26.47 -37.82 18.53
CA ARG A 842 -27.12 -38.35 19.74
C ARG A 842 -28.26 -39.30 19.42
N GLU A 843 -29.10 -38.94 18.45
CA GLU A 843 -30.22 -39.79 18.01
C GLU A 843 -29.73 -41.10 17.36
N ALA A 844 -28.61 -41.05 16.63
CA ALA A 844 -27.95 -42.24 16.07
C ALA A 844 -27.27 -43.11 17.16
N ASP A 845 -26.59 -42.51 18.13
CA ASP A 845 -25.97 -43.20 19.26
C ASP A 845 -27.03 -43.86 20.17
N GLU A 846 -28.13 -43.15 20.46
CA GLU A 846 -29.28 -43.69 21.18
C GLU A 846 -29.98 -44.81 20.39
N ALA A 847 -30.12 -44.69 19.07
CA ALA A 847 -30.65 -45.77 18.23
C ALA A 847 -29.73 -46.99 18.22
N ALA A 848 -28.41 -46.80 18.08
CA ALA A 848 -27.42 -47.86 18.11
C ALA A 848 -27.40 -48.58 19.47
N GLN A 849 -27.43 -47.83 20.58
CA GLN A 849 -27.52 -48.40 21.92
C GLN A 849 -28.85 -49.14 22.14
N ASN A 850 -29.97 -48.65 21.61
CA ASN A 850 -31.25 -49.36 21.67
C ASN A 850 -31.25 -50.66 20.86
N ILE A 851 -30.61 -50.68 19.69
CA ILE A 851 -30.40 -51.90 18.88
C ILE A 851 -29.50 -52.89 19.62
N LEU A 852 -28.39 -52.43 20.23
CA LEU A 852 -27.49 -53.29 21.02
C LEU A 852 -28.20 -53.85 22.25
N ASN A 853 -28.91 -53.01 23.02
CA ASN A 853 -29.73 -53.42 24.16
C ASN A 853 -30.85 -54.39 23.75
N LYS A 854 -31.35 -54.33 22.51
CA LYS A 854 -32.35 -55.27 21.97
C LYS A 854 -31.68 -56.60 21.61
N ALA A 855 -30.59 -56.57 20.83
CA ALA A 855 -29.84 -57.76 20.42
C ALA A 855 -29.30 -58.55 21.63
N GLU A 856 -28.89 -57.86 22.70
CA GLU A 856 -28.46 -58.51 23.95
C GLU A 856 -29.63 -59.16 24.70
N ARG A 857 -30.82 -58.55 24.70
CA ARG A 857 -32.05 -59.17 25.24
C ARG A 857 -32.47 -60.39 24.42
N GLU A 858 -32.45 -60.31 23.09
CA GLU A 858 -32.77 -61.42 22.19
C GLU A 858 -31.75 -62.55 22.34
N LYS A 859 -30.45 -62.24 22.41
CA LYS A 859 -29.37 -63.20 22.73
C LYS A 859 -29.60 -63.88 24.09
N LYS A 860 -29.97 -63.13 25.13
CA LYS A 860 -30.25 -63.70 26.45
C LYS A 860 -31.48 -64.62 26.44
N GLN A 861 -32.58 -64.21 25.81
CA GLN A 861 -33.77 -65.05 25.64
C GLN A 861 -33.48 -66.32 24.84
N LEU A 862 -32.62 -66.23 23.81
CA LEU A 862 -32.20 -67.38 23.02
C LEU A 862 -31.32 -68.34 23.83
N ILE A 863 -30.41 -67.82 24.67
CA ILE A 863 -29.63 -68.62 25.62
C ILE A 863 -30.55 -69.30 26.63
N GLU A 864 -31.46 -68.59 27.28
CA GLU A 864 -32.43 -69.15 28.24
C GLU A 864 -33.31 -70.24 27.59
N SER A 865 -33.70 -70.06 26.33
CA SER A 865 -34.43 -71.05 25.53
C SER A 865 -33.59 -72.31 25.25
N TYR A 866 -32.34 -72.15 24.80
CA TYR A 866 -31.44 -73.28 24.58
C TYR A 866 -31.05 -74.00 25.88
N GLU A 867 -30.78 -73.28 26.97
CA GLU A 867 -30.52 -73.87 28.29
C GLU A 867 -31.75 -74.65 28.78
N LYS A 868 -32.96 -74.12 28.60
CA LYS A 868 -34.19 -74.86 28.92
C LYS A 868 -34.31 -76.15 28.08
N ALA A 869 -34.09 -76.07 26.76
CA ALA A 869 -34.14 -77.23 25.88
C ALA A 869 -33.06 -78.28 26.22
N VAL A 870 -31.83 -77.86 26.54
CA VAL A 870 -30.74 -78.75 26.97
C VAL A 870 -31.05 -79.39 28.32
N ASN A 871 -31.62 -78.65 29.27
CA ASN A 871 -32.07 -79.20 30.55
C ASN A 871 -33.22 -80.20 30.38
N GLU A 872 -34.17 -79.93 29.48
CA GLU A 872 -35.28 -80.83 29.19
C GLU A 872 -34.81 -82.12 28.48
N ILE A 873 -33.93 -82.01 27.48
CA ILE A 873 -33.26 -83.16 26.86
C ILE A 873 -32.45 -83.95 27.89
N THR A 874 -31.72 -83.28 28.79
CA THR A 874 -30.96 -83.94 29.87
C THR A 874 -31.88 -84.68 30.84
N ALA A 875 -33.03 -84.11 31.19
CA ALA A 875 -34.05 -84.76 32.01
C ALA A 875 -34.68 -85.97 31.30
N GLN A 876 -34.95 -85.88 29.99
CA GLN A 876 -35.41 -87.01 29.17
C GLN A 876 -34.34 -88.11 29.09
N CYS A 877 -33.08 -87.78 28.82
CA CYS A 877 -31.96 -88.73 28.82
C CYS A 877 -31.78 -89.43 30.18
N ASN A 878 -31.90 -88.70 31.29
CA ASN A 878 -31.87 -89.28 32.64
C ASN A 878 -33.09 -90.18 32.91
N THR A 879 -34.28 -89.80 32.43
CA THR A 879 -35.50 -90.63 32.52
C THR A 879 -35.33 -91.93 31.73
N HIS A 880 -34.88 -91.85 30.47
CA HIS A 880 -34.58 -93.01 29.65
C HIS A 880 -33.47 -93.89 30.23
N ARG A 881 -32.45 -93.30 30.89
CA ARG A 881 -31.42 -94.05 31.61
C ARG A 881 -32.00 -94.84 32.79
N ASN A 882 -32.88 -94.22 33.56
CA ASN A 882 -33.61 -94.88 34.67
C ASN A 882 -34.57 -95.97 34.14
N ASP A 883 -35.23 -95.73 33.01
CA ASP A 883 -36.08 -96.73 32.33
C ASP A 883 -35.28 -97.92 31.83
N VAL A 884 -34.13 -97.70 31.20
CA VAL A 884 -33.21 -98.76 30.76
C VAL A 884 -32.67 -99.55 31.95
N GLU A 885 -32.33 -98.90 33.07
CA GLU A 885 -31.92 -99.59 34.30
C GLU A 885 -33.05 -100.42 34.91
N ARG A 886 -34.28 -99.88 34.93
CA ARG A 886 -35.49 -100.60 35.37
C ARG A 886 -35.82 -101.79 34.47
N LEU A 887 -35.68 -101.63 33.16
CA LEU A 887 -35.83 -102.70 32.18
C LEU A 887 -34.74 -103.77 32.37
N ALA A 888 -33.47 -103.40 32.57
CA ALA A 888 -32.39 -104.35 32.85
C ALA A 888 -32.63 -105.14 34.15
N LYS A 889 -33.14 -104.50 35.20
CA LYS A 889 -33.59 -105.15 36.45
C LYS A 889 -34.76 -106.11 36.20
N THR A 890 -35.75 -105.70 35.41
CA THR A 890 -36.91 -106.53 35.06
C THR A 890 -36.52 -107.73 34.18
N VAL A 891 -35.61 -107.53 33.21
CA VAL A 891 -35.06 -108.58 32.36
C VAL A 891 -34.29 -109.59 33.19
N THR A 892 -33.32 -109.17 34.01
CA THR A 892 -32.54 -110.09 34.86
C THR A 892 -33.41 -110.83 35.90
N GLU A 893 -34.46 -110.19 36.43
CA GLU A 893 -35.48 -110.90 37.22
C GLU A 893 -36.27 -111.93 36.40
N SER A 894 -36.69 -111.59 35.18
CA SER A 894 -37.44 -112.49 34.31
C SER A 894 -36.60 -113.67 33.83
N GLU A 895 -35.30 -113.46 33.57
CA GLU A 895 -34.33 -114.51 33.26
C GLU A 895 -34.09 -115.42 34.48
N LYS A 896 -34.01 -114.86 35.68
CA LYS A 896 -33.92 -115.63 36.93
C LYS A 896 -35.18 -116.49 37.13
N LYS A 897 -36.36 -115.91 36.95
CA LYS A 897 -37.66 -116.62 36.97
C LYS A 897 -37.74 -117.69 35.88
N LEU A 898 -37.27 -117.41 34.66
CA LEU A 898 -37.20 -118.37 33.54
C LEU A 898 -36.22 -119.51 33.83
N LYS A 899 -35.07 -119.24 34.44
CA LYS A 899 -34.09 -120.26 34.85
C LYS A 899 -34.62 -121.15 35.96
N GLN A 900 -35.32 -120.58 36.94
CA GLN A 900 -36.04 -121.33 37.97
C GLN A 900 -37.17 -122.18 37.38
N ALA A 901 -37.99 -121.63 36.48
CA ALA A 901 -39.06 -122.36 35.79
C ALA A 901 -38.51 -123.48 34.90
N LYS A 902 -37.41 -123.26 34.17
CA LYS A 902 -36.72 -124.31 33.39
C LYS A 902 -36.17 -125.42 34.29
N ALA A 903 -35.61 -125.08 35.45
CA ALA A 903 -35.13 -126.08 36.42
C ALA A 903 -36.30 -126.89 37.03
N ALA A 904 -37.39 -126.23 37.42
CA ALA A 904 -38.60 -126.89 37.90
C ALA A 904 -39.23 -127.78 36.82
N LEU A 905 -39.24 -127.36 35.55
CA LEU A 905 -39.74 -128.15 34.43
C LEU A 905 -38.84 -129.35 34.12
N MET A 906 -37.51 -129.24 34.25
CA MET A 906 -36.61 -130.41 34.18
C MET A 906 -36.86 -131.39 35.33
N GLN A 907 -37.11 -130.88 36.54
CA GLN A 907 -37.41 -131.72 37.70
C GLN A 907 -38.75 -132.44 37.53
N LEU A 908 -39.82 -131.72 37.21
CA LEU A 908 -41.13 -132.29 36.85
C LEU A 908 -41.05 -133.29 35.70
N LYS A 909 -40.16 -133.11 34.71
CA LYS A 909 -39.91 -134.12 33.67
C LYS A 909 -39.26 -135.40 34.22
N ARG A 910 -38.28 -135.30 35.12
CA ARG A 910 -37.70 -136.47 35.80
C ARG A 910 -38.74 -137.20 36.65
N ASP A 911 -39.52 -136.44 37.42
CA ASP A 911 -40.55 -136.97 38.31
C ASP A 911 -41.69 -137.61 37.50
N ASN A 912 -42.09 -137.02 36.38
CA ASN A 912 -43.06 -137.60 35.44
C ASN A 912 -42.53 -138.91 34.80
N VAL A 913 -41.28 -138.95 34.36
CA VAL A 913 -40.65 -140.19 33.84
C VAL A 913 -40.59 -141.27 34.93
N LYS A 914 -40.23 -140.90 36.16
CA LYS A 914 -40.22 -141.81 37.31
C LYS A 914 -41.61 -142.36 37.61
N VAL A 915 -42.61 -141.50 37.78
CA VAL A 915 -44.01 -141.89 38.05
C VAL A 915 -44.59 -142.71 36.90
N THR A 916 -44.23 -142.43 35.64
CA THR A 916 -44.66 -143.24 34.48
C THR A 916 -44.04 -144.64 34.52
N SER A 917 -42.77 -144.75 34.92
CA SER A 917 -42.09 -146.05 35.11
C SER A 917 -42.69 -146.84 36.28
N GLU A 918 -43.00 -146.17 37.40
CA GLU A 918 -43.63 -146.78 38.58
C GLU A 918 -45.07 -147.24 38.25
N LEU A 919 -45.85 -146.42 37.53
CA LEU A 919 -47.18 -146.76 37.04
C LEU A 919 -47.17 -147.97 36.09
N GLN A 920 -46.21 -148.04 35.17
CA GLN A 920 -46.06 -149.17 34.25
C GLN A 920 -45.69 -150.46 35.01
N ALA A 921 -44.74 -150.39 35.96
CA ALA A 921 -44.39 -151.53 36.81
C ALA A 921 -45.56 -152.00 37.69
N GLN A 922 -46.33 -151.05 38.25
CA GLN A 922 -47.52 -151.36 39.05
C GLN A 922 -48.66 -151.94 38.20
N LYS A 923 -48.82 -151.48 36.95
CA LYS A 923 -49.77 -152.06 35.99
C LYS A 923 -49.39 -153.50 35.64
N GLU A 924 -48.13 -153.78 35.35
CA GLU A 924 -47.64 -155.14 35.11
C GLU A 924 -47.81 -156.05 36.33
N GLN A 925 -47.66 -155.51 37.55
CA GLN A 925 -47.93 -156.26 38.77
C GLN A 925 -49.43 -156.59 38.91
N SER A 926 -50.32 -155.61 38.71
CA SER A 926 -51.78 -155.84 38.68
C SER A 926 -52.20 -156.84 37.60
N ASP A 927 -51.58 -156.83 36.41
CA ASP A 927 -51.88 -157.81 35.36
C ASP A 927 -51.38 -159.24 35.70
N ARG A 928 -50.32 -159.38 36.52
CA ARG A 928 -49.89 -160.67 37.08
C ARG A 928 -50.86 -161.15 38.16
N GLU A 929 -51.21 -160.28 39.11
CA GLU A 929 -52.14 -160.57 40.20
C GLU A 929 -53.54 -160.92 39.67
N LYS A 930 -54.02 -160.20 38.66
CA LYS A 930 -55.27 -160.52 37.94
C LYS A 930 -55.23 -161.90 37.31
N LYS A 931 -54.15 -162.28 36.61
CA LYS A 931 -54.01 -163.61 36.00
C LYS A 931 -53.96 -164.72 37.06
N LEU A 932 -53.29 -164.49 38.19
CA LEU A 932 -53.28 -165.41 39.33
C LEU A 932 -54.68 -165.57 39.95
N ALA A 933 -55.41 -164.46 40.14
CA ALA A 933 -56.78 -164.47 40.65
C ALA A 933 -57.77 -165.16 39.68
N GLU A 934 -57.68 -164.89 38.37
CA GLU A 934 -58.47 -165.57 37.34
C GLU A 934 -58.19 -167.08 37.30
N SER A 935 -56.92 -167.49 37.43
CA SER A 935 -56.54 -168.90 37.52
C SER A 935 -57.09 -169.56 38.79
N SER A 936 -56.90 -168.93 39.95
CA SER A 936 -57.43 -169.44 41.23
C SER A 936 -58.96 -169.51 41.24
N SER A 937 -59.65 -168.56 40.61
CA SER A 937 -61.11 -168.54 40.49
C SER A 937 -61.59 -169.68 39.60
N LYS A 938 -60.93 -169.94 38.45
CA LYS A 938 -61.23 -171.12 37.60
C LYS A 938 -61.05 -172.44 38.35
N THR A 939 -59.98 -172.58 39.14
CA THR A 939 -59.78 -173.78 39.99
C THR A 939 -60.86 -173.92 41.06
N ALA A 940 -61.31 -172.81 41.66
CA ALA A 940 -62.40 -172.83 42.63
C ALA A 940 -63.74 -173.24 41.99
N ILE A 941 -64.06 -172.72 40.80
CA ILE A 941 -65.26 -173.10 40.03
C ILE A 941 -65.25 -174.60 39.72
N LEU A 942 -64.16 -175.13 39.16
CA LEU A 942 -64.01 -176.57 38.87
C LEU A 942 -64.20 -177.45 40.12
N ASN A 943 -63.71 -177.03 41.28
CA ASN A 943 -63.92 -177.75 42.54
C ASN A 943 -65.39 -177.70 43.00
N VAL A 944 -66.09 -176.58 42.79
CA VAL A 944 -67.53 -176.46 43.09
C VAL A 944 -68.36 -177.31 42.14
N GLU A 945 -68.07 -177.30 40.84
CA GLU A 945 -68.75 -178.13 39.82
C GLU A 945 -68.60 -179.63 40.12
N ASN A 946 -67.39 -180.10 40.43
CA ASN A 946 -67.15 -181.50 40.82
C ASN A 946 -67.91 -181.89 42.10
N ASN A 947 -67.99 -181.00 43.09
CA ASN A 947 -68.72 -181.23 44.34
C ASN A 947 -70.25 -181.26 44.10
N CYS A 948 -70.78 -180.37 43.27
CA CYS A 948 -72.18 -180.36 42.86
C CYS A 948 -72.57 -181.62 42.06
N ASN A 949 -71.74 -182.07 41.11
CA ASN A 949 -71.94 -183.32 40.38
C ASN A 949 -71.94 -184.53 41.32
N SER A 950 -70.97 -184.60 42.25
CA SER A 950 -70.90 -185.67 43.26
C SER A 950 -72.18 -185.75 44.11
N LYS A 951 -72.72 -184.60 44.53
CA LYS A 951 -74.00 -184.52 45.27
C LYS A 951 -75.21 -184.90 44.41
N LEU A 952 -75.20 -184.55 43.12
CA LEU A 952 -76.30 -184.89 42.20
C LEU A 952 -76.44 -186.41 42.06
N ASP A 953 -75.33 -187.13 41.90
CA ASP A 953 -75.33 -188.59 41.80
C ASP A 953 -75.67 -189.28 43.12
N GLU A 954 -75.23 -188.72 44.26
CA GLU A 954 -75.64 -189.20 45.59
C GLU A 954 -77.17 -189.08 45.80
N GLN A 955 -77.82 -188.04 45.28
CA GLN A 955 -79.28 -187.88 45.34
C GLN A 955 -80.02 -188.85 44.41
N LYS A 956 -79.49 -189.14 43.21
CA LYS A 956 -80.05 -190.19 42.32
C LYS A 956 -80.04 -191.56 43.03
N ALA A 957 -78.93 -191.90 43.68
CA ALA A 957 -78.79 -193.16 44.43
C ALA A 957 -79.81 -193.27 45.59
N LYS A 958 -80.12 -192.16 46.28
CA LYS A 958 -81.14 -192.11 47.34
C LYS A 958 -82.55 -192.36 46.78
N PHE A 959 -82.91 -191.73 45.66
CA PHE A 959 -84.22 -191.96 45.00
C PHE A 959 -84.42 -193.42 44.59
N ASP A 960 -83.42 -194.06 44.00
CA ASP A 960 -83.49 -195.48 43.61
C ASP A 960 -83.55 -196.46 44.80
N ALA A 961 -83.05 -196.06 45.97
CA ALA A 961 -83.20 -196.82 47.21
C ALA A 961 -84.63 -196.71 47.76
N GLU A 962 -85.21 -195.50 47.79
CA GLU A 962 -86.60 -195.31 48.21
C GLU A 962 -87.60 -195.99 47.26
N LYS A 963 -87.36 -195.93 45.93
CA LYS A 963 -88.20 -196.62 44.94
C LYS A 963 -88.30 -198.12 45.22
N ARG A 964 -87.18 -198.79 45.53
CA ARG A 964 -87.17 -200.22 45.92
C ARG A 964 -87.88 -200.47 47.25
N ARG A 965 -87.66 -199.61 48.27
CA ARG A 965 -88.34 -199.71 49.58
C ARG A 965 -89.87 -199.65 49.44
N LEU A 966 -90.37 -198.75 48.59
CA LEU A 966 -91.82 -198.59 48.37
C LEU A 966 -92.46 -199.86 47.77
N TYR A 967 -91.75 -200.53 46.86
CA TYR A 967 -92.21 -201.77 46.24
C TYR A 967 -92.21 -202.95 47.23
N ALA A 968 -91.17 -203.07 48.05
CA ALA A 968 -91.12 -204.08 49.10
C ALA A 968 -92.28 -203.92 50.11
N TYR A 969 -92.58 -202.69 50.53
CA TYR A 969 -93.68 -202.40 51.47
C TYR A 969 -95.06 -202.84 50.95
N VAL A 970 -95.36 -202.59 49.67
CA VAL A 970 -96.66 -202.99 49.08
C VAL A 970 -96.73 -204.49 48.82
N ALA A 971 -95.61 -205.14 48.48
CA ALA A 971 -95.55 -206.60 48.34
C ALA A 971 -95.80 -207.33 49.67
N ASP A 972 -95.30 -206.80 50.78
CA ASP A 972 -95.55 -207.32 52.14
C ASP A 972 -97.00 -207.03 52.59
N THR A 973 -97.46 -205.78 52.45
CA THR A 973 -98.82 -205.36 52.86
C THR A 973 -99.93 -206.15 52.15
N PHE A 974 -99.75 -206.45 50.86
CA PHE A 974 -100.71 -207.22 50.05
C PHE A 974 -100.25 -208.66 49.79
N LYS A 975 -99.50 -209.24 50.74
CA LYS A 975 -99.01 -210.64 50.76
C LYS A 975 -99.96 -211.69 50.18
N GLN A 976 -101.27 -211.60 50.44
CA GLN A 976 -102.25 -212.59 49.95
C GLN A 976 -102.50 -212.55 48.42
N PHE A 977 -102.04 -211.50 47.74
CA PHE A 977 -102.13 -211.32 46.29
C PHE A 977 -100.76 -211.37 45.59
N PHE A 978 -99.68 -211.32 46.36
CA PHE A 978 -98.30 -211.46 45.91
C PHE A 978 -97.86 -212.93 45.92
N ASN A 979 -97.09 -213.36 44.93
CA ASN A 979 -96.47 -214.68 44.92
C ASN A 979 -94.98 -214.53 45.31
N PRO A 980 -94.47 -215.20 46.36
CA PRO A 980 -93.08 -215.07 46.80
C PRO A 980 -91.99 -215.44 45.77
N HIS A 981 -92.37 -215.98 44.60
CA HIS A 981 -91.47 -216.27 43.49
C HIS A 981 -91.43 -215.17 42.40
N ASP A 982 -92.27 -214.14 42.49
CA ASP A 982 -92.22 -212.98 41.60
C ASP A 982 -91.18 -211.95 42.10
N ASN A 983 -90.33 -211.42 41.21
CA ASN A 983 -89.38 -210.36 41.55
C ASN A 983 -90.11 -209.07 41.97
N ILE A 984 -89.58 -208.35 42.97
CA ILE A 984 -90.14 -207.08 43.45
C ILE A 984 -89.69 -205.94 42.52
N ASP A 985 -90.53 -205.59 41.54
CA ASP A 985 -90.30 -204.55 40.55
C ASP A 985 -91.58 -203.73 40.28
N GLU A 986 -91.50 -202.75 39.38
CA GLU A 986 -92.63 -201.87 39.06
C GLU A 986 -93.81 -202.60 38.38
N ARG A 987 -93.57 -203.80 37.81
CA ARG A 987 -94.58 -204.61 37.12
C ARG A 987 -95.29 -205.54 38.10
N SER A 988 -94.57 -206.19 39.02
CA SER A 988 -95.19 -206.99 40.08
C SER A 988 -95.97 -206.10 41.05
N PHE A 989 -95.46 -204.92 41.41
CA PHE A 989 -96.21 -203.90 42.17
C PHE A 989 -97.59 -203.60 41.56
N LYS A 990 -97.65 -203.31 40.25
CA LYS A 990 -98.91 -203.04 39.54
C LYS A 990 -99.83 -204.27 39.50
N ASN A 991 -99.29 -205.48 39.33
CA ASN A 991 -100.06 -206.72 39.36
C ASN A 991 -100.70 -206.99 40.73
N ILE A 992 -99.97 -206.74 41.83
CA ILE A 992 -100.45 -206.95 43.22
C ILE A 992 -101.65 -206.03 43.51
N VAL A 993 -101.52 -204.73 43.20
CA VAL A 993 -102.59 -203.74 43.36
C VAL A 993 -103.82 -204.10 42.51
N THR A 994 -103.61 -204.62 41.30
CA THR A 994 -104.70 -205.05 40.41
C THR A 994 -105.46 -206.24 40.98
N LYS A 995 -104.76 -207.30 41.43
CA LYS A 995 -105.39 -208.46 42.08
C LYS A 995 -106.16 -208.08 43.35
N ALA A 996 -105.61 -207.17 44.16
CA ALA A 996 -106.25 -206.71 45.39
C ALA A 996 -107.58 -205.98 45.13
N ARG A 997 -107.62 -205.15 44.07
CA ARG A 997 -108.86 -204.50 43.60
C ARG A 997 -109.92 -205.51 43.16
N ASP A 998 -109.50 -206.55 42.43
CA ASP A 998 -110.44 -207.50 41.81
C ASP A 998 -111.09 -208.44 42.85
N GLU A 999 -110.36 -208.84 43.89
CA GLU A 999 -110.94 -209.58 45.01
C GLU A 999 -111.86 -208.70 45.88
N LEU A 1000 -111.54 -207.41 46.07
CA LEU A 1000 -112.44 -206.48 46.75
C LEU A 1000 -113.79 -206.36 46.01
N ALA A 1001 -113.74 -206.28 44.68
CA ALA A 1001 -114.95 -206.28 43.84
C ALA A 1001 -115.75 -207.60 43.96
N ARG A 1002 -115.08 -208.75 44.07
CA ARG A 1002 -115.72 -210.06 44.31
C ARG A 1002 -116.45 -210.11 45.65
N LEU A 1003 -115.85 -209.58 46.71
CA LEU A 1003 -116.46 -209.52 48.04
C LEU A 1003 -117.68 -208.59 48.06
N VAL A 1004 -117.60 -207.42 47.42
CA VAL A 1004 -118.74 -206.49 47.26
C VAL A 1004 -119.90 -207.15 46.48
N ALA A 1005 -119.59 -207.89 45.40
CA ALA A 1005 -120.62 -208.65 44.68
C ALA A 1005 -121.27 -209.76 45.53
N SER A 1006 -120.50 -210.40 46.42
CA SER A 1006 -121.01 -211.41 47.35
C SER A 1006 -121.95 -210.82 48.40
N ASP A 1007 -121.65 -209.63 48.96
CA ASP A 1007 -122.54 -208.94 49.90
C ASP A 1007 -123.88 -208.58 49.24
N VAL A 1008 -123.84 -208.06 48.01
CA VAL A 1008 -125.05 -207.75 47.20
C VAL A 1008 -125.89 -209.01 46.92
N ALA A 1009 -125.26 -210.17 46.72
CA ALA A 1009 -125.97 -211.44 46.55
C ALA A 1009 -126.65 -211.90 47.86
N ILE A 1010 -125.96 -211.80 49.00
CA ILE A 1010 -126.53 -212.14 50.32
C ILE A 1010 -127.71 -211.22 50.66
N ARG A 1011 -127.58 -209.91 50.47
CA ARG A 1011 -128.66 -208.92 50.66
C ARG A 1011 -129.95 -209.28 49.92
N ARG A 1012 -129.85 -209.81 48.70
CA ARG A 1012 -131.00 -210.29 47.93
C ARG A 1012 -131.65 -211.54 48.52
N PHE A 1013 -130.88 -212.42 49.14
CA PHE A 1013 -131.37 -213.70 49.68
C PHE A 1013 -132.18 -213.53 50.99
N VAL A 1014 -131.85 -212.53 51.81
CA VAL A 1014 -132.60 -212.17 53.04
C VAL A 1014 -133.74 -211.16 52.79
N GLY A 1015 -134.02 -210.78 51.55
CA GLY A 1015 -135.10 -209.83 51.24
C GLY A 1015 -134.88 -208.41 51.78
N ALA A 1016 -133.62 -208.02 52.00
CA ALA A 1016 -133.24 -206.78 52.69
C ALA A 1016 -133.69 -205.51 51.93
N SER A 1017 -134.17 -204.50 52.66
CA SER A 1017 -134.42 -203.18 52.09
C SER A 1017 -133.10 -202.43 51.81
N THR A 1018 -133.14 -201.43 50.92
CA THR A 1018 -131.94 -200.66 50.53
C THR A 1018 -131.30 -199.82 51.64
N HIS A 1019 -131.97 -199.68 52.79
CA HIS A 1019 -131.51 -198.91 53.95
C HIS A 1019 -131.11 -199.79 55.15
N GLN A 1020 -131.10 -201.12 54.96
CA GLN A 1020 -130.75 -202.11 55.98
C GLN A 1020 -129.33 -202.64 55.76
N LYS A 1021 -128.60 -202.99 56.83
CA LYS A 1021 -127.34 -203.74 56.66
C LYS A 1021 -127.62 -205.20 56.33
N THR A 1022 -126.66 -205.87 55.71
CA THR A 1022 -126.71 -207.32 55.46
C THR A 1022 -126.85 -208.06 56.79
N ASP A 1023 -126.07 -207.65 57.78
CA ASP A 1023 -126.06 -208.09 59.16
C ASP A 1023 -127.44 -207.90 59.85
N ASP A 1024 -128.07 -206.73 59.71
CA ASP A 1024 -129.41 -206.46 60.27
C ASP A 1024 -130.52 -207.29 59.59
N ALA A 1025 -130.39 -207.59 58.30
CA ALA A 1025 -131.36 -208.41 57.56
C ALA A 1025 -131.24 -209.90 57.91
N VAL A 1026 -130.01 -210.40 58.10
CA VAL A 1026 -129.77 -211.76 58.63
C VAL A 1026 -130.26 -211.87 60.08
N ALA A 1027 -130.05 -210.83 60.90
CA ALA A 1027 -130.54 -210.80 62.28
C ALA A 1027 -132.08 -210.85 62.36
N GLN A 1028 -132.80 -210.12 61.51
CA GLN A 1028 -134.27 -210.19 61.46
C GLN A 1028 -134.79 -211.57 61.04
N LEU A 1029 -134.08 -212.30 60.17
CA LEU A 1029 -134.46 -213.66 59.77
C LEU A 1029 -134.25 -214.71 60.91
N LEU A 1030 -133.35 -214.43 61.85
CA LEU A 1030 -133.04 -215.31 62.98
C LEU A 1030 -133.91 -215.04 64.23
N MET A 1031 -134.50 -213.84 64.35
CA MET A 1031 -135.26 -213.40 65.52
C MET A 1031 -136.75 -213.80 65.53
N THR A 1032 -137.25 -214.45 64.47
CA THR A 1032 -138.65 -214.89 64.33
C THR A 1032 -138.82 -216.41 64.51
N GLY A 1033 -137.86 -217.05 65.19
CA GLY A 1033 -137.69 -218.51 65.19
C GLY A 1033 -138.12 -219.29 66.45
N SER A 1034 -138.63 -218.66 67.52
CA SER A 1034 -139.30 -219.32 68.67
C SER A 1034 -139.81 -218.33 69.72
N PRO A 1035 -140.99 -218.55 70.36
CA PRO A 1035 -142.17 -219.28 69.88
C PRO A 1035 -143.19 -218.37 69.17
#